data_AF-A0A7R9Q1N4-F1
#
_entry.id   AF-A0A7R9Q1N4-F1
#
_cell.length_a   1.000
_cell.length_b   1.000
_cell.length_c   1.000
_cell.angle_alpha   90.00
_cell.angle_beta   90.00
_cell.angle_gamma   90.00
#
_symmetry.space_group_name_H-M   'P 1'
#
loop_
_entity.id
_entity.type
_entity.pdbx_description
1 polymer ?
#
loop_
_entity_poly.entity_id
_entity_poly.type
_entity_poly.pdbx_seq_one_letter_code
_entity_poly.pdbx_strand_id
1 'polypeptide(L)'
;MANMNSLIKLGLILAILCTSGAYSYETSEHDLNAMIAEIEATITIDELGEMFFEMFENVEFNIHDRQACERCNTTITYSRLLIQSPDLIKSLAPIMCKKVVGQTIRVCEGLLERMSEPLAYLFQHTKLTTPEICGTFLSPDCITLFGLPFTHNIKWELPLPKRKQFTPKAVNDKQLKMLHLTDIHLDLWYTPGSNSSCGEFVCCRSTSPGDNHTAGYWSQTKDNCDCPQYFVDNSIKQIGDNHKDIDLVIWTGDNIPHDVWNTTREVNLQHIRAMTDTFKKTFGNLPVFPCLGNHESHPINLYVPEELSIKTQGKLSMKWLYDTLADDYWKQWIDTEEAKKTFKKGGYYSKKFSDTLKVVVMNTNMAQNENYYIAYDPIDPDGQLQWLIDELNSAETEGSYVMLLGHIPPSDLYASWSHNYFRIMERYQHLIVSSYFGHTHNDEIVVLYNKDFETNGTYAISHGYIGASLTTYTLLNPGYRIFTIDSNGRPLDFDVFYTNVTEDNIKGQQNPPKWSSDTSGKQMYGMDSLSTESWDLFMSRAKSDDKLVLRELREVNLDIDELGQMFNQLMKDIEGNNHNLKACMDCNTSLAFGPILLKDPKTLQGFAHAICSKTGGYSSRVCEGTLKLMAEPLAHIFTYLKVTIPEMCAILLSPDCMTHYGQPYTKNVLWELPLPKPKPFTPKSGTDKPLKMLHLTDIHLDLSYTPGSNSTCGEPSGTDKPLKMLHLTDIHLDLSYTPGSNSTCGEPVCCRPDSPRDHDDRHTAGYWSQTMWSCDCPLNFADDSIKHMGDNHKDVDLVIWTGDNVPHDVWETSVEHNIAHIKAMTDALKKAFPNTPVFPCLGNHEPHPVNMYVPNALTVETQGKVSMGWLYDTLADDLWKQWIDTESAKKAF
;
A
#
# COMPACT_ATOMS: atom_id res chain seq x y z
N MET A 1 -0.43 -11.16 1.60
CA MET A 1 0.85 -11.66 2.16
C MET A 1 0.94 -11.24 3.63
N ALA A 2 1.26 -12.17 4.52
CA ALA A 2 1.34 -11.95 5.97
C ALA A 2 2.56 -11.09 6.33
N ASN A 3 2.44 -9.77 6.10
CA ASN A 3 3.39 -8.74 6.52
C ASN A 3 3.62 -8.83 8.04
N MET A 4 4.79 -8.39 8.51
CA MET A 4 5.15 -7.99 9.88
C MET A 4 4.06 -7.25 10.68
N ASN A 5 3.12 -6.57 10.01
CA ASN A 5 1.83 -6.16 10.57
C ASN A 5 1.14 -7.28 11.36
N SER A 6 1.24 -8.54 10.93
CA SER A 6 0.69 -9.73 11.57
C SER A 6 1.45 -10.10 12.85
N LEU A 7 2.76 -9.88 12.90
CA LEU A 7 3.62 -10.14 14.05
C LEU A 7 3.52 -9.05 15.12
N ILE A 8 3.41 -7.80 14.66
CA ILE A 8 3.11 -6.63 15.51
C ILE A 8 1.68 -6.75 16.03
N LYS A 9 0.70 -7.13 15.21
CA LYS A 9 -0.67 -7.46 15.64
C LYS A 9 -0.67 -8.59 16.67
N LEU A 10 0.05 -9.69 16.39
CA LEU A 10 0.19 -10.82 17.31
C LEU A 10 0.81 -10.39 18.66
N GLY A 11 1.87 -9.59 18.61
CA GLY A 11 2.53 -9.08 19.80
C GLY A 11 1.68 -8.08 20.59
N LEU A 12 0.86 -7.26 19.91
CA LEU A 12 0.01 -6.25 20.56
C LEU A 12 -1.15 -6.92 21.28
N ILE A 13 -1.74 -7.93 20.65
CA ILE A 13 -2.74 -8.80 21.28
C ILE A 13 -2.17 -9.41 22.57
N LEU A 14 -0.95 -9.93 22.50
CA LEU A 14 -0.29 -10.55 23.66
C LEU A 14 0.04 -9.52 24.76
N ALA A 15 0.52 -8.34 24.40
CA ALA A 15 0.83 -7.26 25.33
C ALA A 15 -0.39 -6.76 26.12
N ILE A 16 -1.50 -6.55 25.41
CA ILE A 16 -2.72 -5.96 25.96
C ILE A 16 -3.48 -6.94 26.86
N LEU A 17 -3.43 -8.25 26.55
CA LEU A 17 -3.96 -9.32 27.40
C LEU A 17 -3.32 -9.33 28.82
N CYS A 18 -2.17 -8.68 29.01
CA CYS A 18 -1.48 -8.61 30.29
C CYS A 18 -1.49 -7.23 30.95
N THR A 19 -1.71 -6.14 30.22
CA THR A 19 -1.79 -4.78 30.80
C THR A 19 -3.18 -4.42 31.33
N SER A 20 -4.24 -5.13 30.91
CA SER A 20 -5.62 -4.92 31.39
C SER A 20 -5.84 -5.32 32.86
N GLY A 21 -4.80 -5.80 33.57
CA GLY A 21 -4.79 -5.99 35.02
C GLY A 21 -3.74 -5.17 35.79
N ALA A 22 -2.90 -4.37 35.11
CA ALA A 22 -1.74 -3.73 35.74
C ALA A 22 -1.79 -2.20 35.65
N TYR A 23 -2.59 -1.57 36.53
CA TYR A 23 -2.32 -0.19 36.90
C TYR A 23 -1.09 -0.15 37.82
N SER A 24 0.02 0.29 37.24
CA SER A 24 1.22 0.84 37.90
C SER A 24 1.74 0.13 39.14
N TYR A 25 2.63 -0.87 39.01
CA TYR A 25 3.60 -1.19 40.07
C TYR A 25 4.89 -1.80 39.51
N GLU A 26 6.04 -1.22 39.87
CA GLU A 26 7.36 -1.84 39.71
C GLU A 26 7.44 -3.07 40.62
N THR A 27 7.47 -4.30 40.09
CA THR A 27 7.66 -5.51 40.91
C THR A 27 8.42 -6.64 40.20
N SER A 28 9.08 -7.47 41.03
CA SER A 28 10.00 -8.56 40.69
C SER A 28 9.31 -9.90 40.37
N GLU A 29 10.08 -10.81 39.77
CA GLU A 29 9.75 -12.17 39.24
C GLU A 29 8.84 -13.09 40.08
N HIS A 30 8.61 -12.81 41.38
CA HIS A 30 7.78 -13.65 42.25
C HIS A 30 6.27 -13.35 42.17
N ASP A 31 5.86 -12.17 41.70
CA ASP A 31 4.44 -11.73 41.68
C ASP A 31 3.67 -12.13 40.40
N LEU A 32 4.35 -12.61 39.35
CA LEU A 32 3.74 -12.90 38.04
C LEU A 32 2.78 -14.10 38.06
N ASN A 33 3.10 -15.15 38.85
CA ASN A 33 2.26 -16.36 38.95
C ASN A 33 0.98 -16.13 39.76
N ALA A 34 0.98 -15.15 40.67
CA ALA A 34 -0.21 -14.75 41.41
C ALA A 34 -1.16 -13.93 40.52
N MET A 35 -0.59 -13.07 39.67
CA MET A 35 -1.33 -12.25 38.71
C MET A 35 -2.06 -13.07 37.64
N ILE A 36 -1.44 -14.14 37.12
CA ILE A 36 -2.06 -15.06 36.14
C ILE A 36 -3.29 -15.76 36.75
N ALA A 37 -3.21 -16.20 38.01
CA ALA A 37 -4.32 -16.84 38.71
C ALA A 37 -5.48 -15.86 39.02
N GLU A 38 -5.21 -14.56 39.11
CA GLU A 38 -6.19 -13.51 39.39
C GLU A 38 -6.89 -13.00 38.10
N ILE A 39 -6.17 -13.01 36.97
CA ILE A 39 -6.72 -12.75 35.62
C ILE A 39 -7.73 -13.84 35.21
N GLU A 40 -7.43 -15.11 35.51
CA GLU A 40 -8.35 -16.24 35.26
C GLU A 40 -9.64 -16.17 36.10
N ALA A 41 -9.66 -15.38 37.17
CA ALA A 41 -10.76 -15.33 38.14
C ALA A 41 -11.73 -14.15 37.94
N THR A 42 -11.39 -13.11 37.17
CA THR A 42 -12.05 -11.79 37.30
C THR A 42 -12.64 -11.20 36.02
N ILE A 43 -12.18 -11.59 34.83
CA ILE A 43 -12.68 -11.07 33.54
C ILE A 43 -12.91 -12.25 32.58
N THR A 44 -14.04 -12.29 31.89
CA THR A 44 -14.26 -13.35 30.88
C THR A 44 -13.42 -13.05 29.63
N ILE A 45 -12.90 -14.10 28.99
CA ILE A 45 -12.10 -14.00 27.75
C ILE A 45 -12.82 -13.18 26.66
N ASP A 46 -14.15 -13.19 26.65
CA ASP A 46 -14.97 -12.46 25.69
C ASP A 46 -14.97 -10.94 25.96
N GLU A 47 -15.07 -10.49 27.23
CA GLU A 47 -15.03 -9.08 27.66
C GLU A 47 -13.66 -8.43 27.41
N LEU A 48 -12.58 -9.17 27.69
CA LEU A 48 -11.20 -8.78 27.38
C LEU A 48 -11.01 -8.48 25.89
N GLY A 49 -11.70 -9.25 25.05
CA GLY A 49 -11.60 -9.08 23.61
C GLY A 49 -12.55 -7.99 23.05
N GLU A 50 -13.50 -7.44 23.80
CA GLU A 50 -14.29 -6.27 23.36
C GLU A 50 -13.56 -4.97 23.68
N MET A 51 -12.98 -4.85 24.87
CA MET A 51 -12.07 -3.74 25.22
C MET A 51 -10.88 -3.64 24.25
N PHE A 52 -10.46 -4.79 23.72
CA PHE A 52 -9.44 -4.92 22.68
C PHE A 52 -9.88 -4.33 21.32
N PHE A 53 -11.15 -4.49 20.92
CA PHE A 53 -11.66 -4.04 19.63
C PHE A 53 -11.77 -2.51 19.56
N GLU A 54 -12.28 -1.88 20.63
CA GLU A 54 -12.38 -0.42 20.73
C GLU A 54 -11.01 0.29 20.71
N MET A 55 -9.97 -0.38 21.20
CA MET A 55 -8.60 0.13 21.17
C MET A 55 -7.89 -0.09 19.82
N PHE A 56 -8.43 -0.97 18.96
CA PHE A 56 -7.85 -1.37 17.66
C PHE A 56 -8.47 -0.66 16.46
N GLU A 57 -9.74 -0.26 16.51
CA GLU A 57 -10.39 0.50 15.42
C GLU A 57 -9.68 1.85 15.13
N ASN A 58 -8.87 2.34 16.07
CA ASN A 58 -8.14 3.61 15.96
C ASN A 58 -6.62 3.45 15.67
N VAL A 59 -6.17 2.31 15.12
CA VAL A 59 -4.73 2.04 14.94
C VAL A 59 -4.37 1.67 13.51
N GLU A 60 -4.07 2.68 12.71
CA GLU A 60 -3.29 2.57 11.49
C GLU A 60 -1.80 2.81 11.79
N PHE A 61 -0.92 1.96 11.27
CA PHE A 61 0.53 2.09 11.47
C PHE A 61 1.14 3.02 10.42
N ASN A 62 1.43 4.26 10.78
CA ASN A 62 2.41 5.08 10.07
C ASN A 62 3.82 4.68 10.52
N ILE A 63 4.58 3.97 9.67
CA ILE A 63 5.86 3.35 10.04
C ILE A 63 7.02 4.33 10.31
N HIS A 64 6.83 5.64 10.11
CA HIS A 64 7.77 6.70 10.54
C HIS A 64 7.23 7.56 11.69
N ASP A 65 6.02 7.26 12.19
CA ASP A 65 5.47 7.94 13.35
C ASP A 65 6.17 7.45 14.62
N ARG A 66 6.55 8.40 15.47
CA ARG A 66 7.01 8.13 16.83
C ARG A 66 6.03 7.23 17.58
N GLN A 67 4.72 7.38 17.38
CA GLN A 67 3.73 6.49 18.00
C GLN A 67 3.84 5.05 17.51
N ALA A 68 4.11 4.81 16.22
CA ALA A 68 4.27 3.45 15.71
C ALA A 68 5.54 2.79 16.28
N CYS A 69 6.64 3.54 16.38
CA CYS A 69 7.85 3.07 17.04
C CYS A 69 7.63 2.80 18.54
N GLU A 70 6.96 3.70 19.28
CA GLU A 70 6.61 3.55 20.70
C GLU A 70 5.68 2.35 20.95
N ARG A 71 4.68 2.17 20.07
CA ARG A 71 3.79 1.01 20.10
C ARG A 71 4.56 -0.27 19.81
N CYS A 72 5.36 -0.33 18.75
CA CYS A 72 6.21 -1.50 18.47
C CYS A 72 7.12 -1.82 19.65
N ASN A 73 7.74 -0.81 20.24
CA ASN A 73 8.65 -1.03 21.35
C ASN A 73 7.94 -1.61 22.57
N THR A 74 6.77 -1.07 22.90
CA THR A 74 5.89 -1.60 23.95
C THR A 74 5.48 -3.04 23.63
N THR A 75 5.00 -3.26 22.42
CA THR A 75 4.50 -4.53 21.89
C THR A 75 5.50 -5.66 22.02
N ILE A 76 6.69 -5.46 21.46
CA ILE A 76 7.75 -6.46 21.44
C ILE A 76 8.27 -6.68 22.86
N THR A 77 8.35 -5.65 23.70
CA THR A 77 8.76 -5.79 25.10
C THR A 77 7.83 -6.73 25.86
N TYR A 78 6.52 -6.51 25.80
CA TYR A 78 5.57 -7.41 26.46
C TYR A 78 5.53 -8.79 25.80
N SER A 79 5.60 -8.89 24.48
CA SER A 79 5.64 -10.17 23.77
C SER A 79 6.82 -11.04 24.24
N ARG A 80 8.00 -10.43 24.47
CA ARG A 80 9.18 -11.11 25.01
C ARG A 80 8.98 -11.62 26.45
N LEU A 81 8.21 -10.91 27.26
CA LEU A 81 7.89 -11.32 28.63
C LEU A 81 6.90 -12.48 28.65
N LEU A 82 5.92 -12.47 27.74
CA LEU A 82 4.77 -13.36 27.79
C LEU A 82 4.95 -14.64 26.99
N ILE A 83 5.58 -14.55 25.81
CA ILE A 83 5.78 -15.70 24.92
C ILE A 83 6.96 -16.53 25.41
N GLN A 84 6.70 -17.29 26.47
CA GLN A 84 7.64 -18.24 27.07
C GLN A 84 7.57 -19.63 26.43
N SER A 85 6.52 -19.92 25.65
CA SER A 85 6.41 -21.19 24.92
C SER A 85 5.58 -21.06 23.64
N PRO A 86 5.77 -21.97 22.66
CA PRO A 86 4.91 -22.07 21.49
C PRO A 86 3.45 -22.38 21.85
N ASP A 87 3.22 -23.11 22.96
CA ASP A 87 1.88 -23.54 23.39
C ASP A 87 0.98 -22.35 23.76
N LEU A 88 1.57 -21.26 24.28
CA LEU A 88 0.82 -20.03 24.55
C LEU A 88 0.30 -19.37 23.27
N ILE A 89 1.11 -19.33 22.21
CA ILE A 89 0.67 -18.78 20.90
C ILE A 89 -0.48 -19.62 20.35
N LYS A 90 -0.38 -20.96 20.47
CA LYS A 90 -1.40 -21.89 20.00
C LYS A 90 -2.71 -21.78 20.78
N SER A 91 -2.65 -21.64 22.12
CA SER A 91 -3.85 -21.55 22.95
C SER A 91 -4.65 -20.26 22.71
N LEU A 92 -3.98 -19.19 22.29
CA LEU A 92 -4.61 -17.91 21.96
C LEU A 92 -5.13 -17.85 20.51
N ALA A 93 -4.68 -18.74 19.63
CA ALA A 93 -5.01 -18.70 18.20
C ALA A 93 -6.52 -18.63 17.91
N PRO A 94 -7.40 -19.44 18.53
CA PRO A 94 -8.84 -19.39 18.24
C PRO A 94 -9.50 -18.05 18.59
N ILE A 95 -8.95 -17.32 19.57
CA ILE A 95 -9.44 -16.00 19.98
C ILE A 95 -8.97 -14.95 18.97
N MET A 96 -7.67 -14.99 18.63
CA MET A 96 -7.06 -14.07 17.67
C MET A 96 -7.69 -14.19 16.29
N CYS A 97 -7.94 -15.42 15.83
CA CYS A 97 -8.48 -15.70 14.50
C CYS A 97 -9.95 -15.36 14.32
N LYS A 98 -10.74 -15.29 15.40
CA LYS A 98 -12.14 -14.83 15.34
C LYS A 98 -12.28 -13.33 15.21
N LYS A 99 -11.29 -12.57 15.69
CA LYS A 99 -11.33 -11.10 15.80
C LYS A 99 -10.50 -10.37 14.74
N VAL A 100 -9.56 -11.05 14.09
CA VAL A 100 -8.78 -10.49 12.98
C VAL A 100 -9.53 -10.71 11.67
N VAL A 101 -10.04 -9.63 11.08
CA VAL A 101 -10.79 -9.64 9.82
C VAL A 101 -9.80 -9.74 8.65
N GLY A 102 -9.99 -10.71 7.75
CA GLY A 102 -9.27 -10.77 6.46
C GLY A 102 -8.97 -12.16 5.90
N GLN A 103 -9.11 -13.24 6.69
CA GLN A 103 -8.95 -14.64 6.26
C GLN A 103 -9.91 -15.55 7.05
N THR A 104 -10.11 -16.79 6.58
CA THR A 104 -10.93 -17.77 7.32
C THR A 104 -10.23 -18.24 8.60
N ILE A 105 -11.01 -18.67 9.60
CA ILE A 105 -10.48 -19.15 10.88
C ILE A 105 -9.43 -20.26 10.67
N ARG A 106 -9.70 -21.20 9.76
CA ARG A 106 -8.76 -22.31 9.45
C ARG A 106 -7.42 -21.83 8.89
N VAL A 107 -7.42 -20.77 8.08
CA VAL A 107 -6.19 -20.17 7.52
C VAL A 107 -5.37 -19.55 8.64
N CYS A 108 -6.03 -18.76 9.49
CA CYS A 108 -5.36 -18.10 10.60
C CYS A 108 -4.81 -19.10 11.63
N GLU A 109 -5.59 -20.09 12.04
CA GLU A 109 -5.14 -21.13 12.98
C GLU A 109 -3.97 -21.93 12.40
N GLY A 110 -4.07 -22.34 11.13
CA GLY A 110 -3.01 -23.10 10.46
C GLY A 110 -1.69 -22.33 10.32
N LEU A 111 -1.75 -21.01 10.10
CA LEU A 111 -0.57 -20.14 10.11
C LEU A 111 0.04 -20.02 11.51
N LEU A 112 -0.77 -19.71 12.53
CA LEU A 112 -0.27 -19.54 13.90
C LEU A 112 0.32 -20.82 14.47
N GLU A 113 -0.28 -21.96 14.16
CA GLU A 113 0.26 -23.27 14.54
C GLU A 113 1.69 -23.44 14.05
N ARG A 114 1.95 -23.14 12.77
CA ARG A 114 3.26 -23.30 12.12
C ARG A 114 4.27 -22.26 12.59
N MET A 115 3.82 -21.02 12.83
CA MET A 115 4.69 -19.92 13.25
C MET A 115 5.01 -19.94 14.74
N SER A 116 4.19 -20.63 15.56
CA SER A 116 4.32 -20.63 17.03
C SER A 116 5.72 -20.95 17.54
N GLU A 117 6.38 -21.96 16.98
CA GLU A 117 7.70 -22.39 17.43
C GLU A 117 8.82 -21.42 17.04
N PRO A 118 8.98 -21.02 15.76
CA PRO A 118 9.92 -19.98 15.36
C PRO A 118 9.76 -18.68 16.14
N LEU A 119 8.52 -18.21 16.33
CA LEU A 119 8.26 -16.94 17.00
C LEU A 119 8.62 -17.00 18.48
N ALA A 120 8.17 -18.05 19.21
CA ALA A 120 8.54 -18.21 20.61
C ALA A 120 10.05 -18.27 20.80
N TYR A 121 10.77 -18.94 19.90
CA TYR A 121 12.22 -18.97 19.94
C TYR A 121 12.85 -17.58 19.76
N LEU A 122 12.39 -16.81 18.75
CA LEU A 122 12.91 -15.48 18.45
C LEU A 122 12.72 -14.50 19.61
N PHE A 123 11.54 -14.47 20.23
CA PHE A 123 11.26 -13.58 21.37
C PHE A 123 12.18 -13.85 22.58
N GLN A 124 12.58 -15.11 22.78
CA GLN A 124 13.45 -15.51 23.89
C GLN A 124 14.94 -15.31 23.60
N HIS A 125 15.37 -15.44 22.34
CA HIS A 125 16.79 -15.60 22.00
C HIS A 125 17.35 -14.55 21.04
N THR A 126 16.57 -13.55 20.64
CA THR A 126 17.03 -12.43 19.80
C THR A 126 18.28 -11.74 20.38
N LYS A 127 19.25 -11.43 19.51
CA LYS A 127 20.43 -10.60 19.87
C LYS A 127 20.12 -9.10 19.84
N LEU A 128 18.93 -8.73 19.37
CA LEU A 128 18.50 -7.34 19.23
C LEU A 128 17.76 -6.85 20.48
N THR A 129 18.00 -5.60 20.81
CA THR A 129 17.14 -4.83 21.71
C THR A 129 15.80 -4.56 21.04
N THR A 130 14.78 -4.28 21.83
CA THR A 130 13.46 -3.99 21.28
C THR A 130 13.43 -2.81 20.28
N PRO A 131 14.11 -1.68 20.53
CA PRO A 131 14.23 -0.60 19.55
C PRO A 131 14.93 -1.03 18.26
N GLU A 132 15.91 -1.92 18.32
CA GLU A 132 16.59 -2.46 17.13
C GLU A 132 15.69 -3.39 16.32
N ILE A 133 14.85 -4.20 16.98
CA ILE A 133 13.83 -5.01 16.28
C ILE A 133 12.89 -4.08 15.53
N CYS A 134 12.32 -3.06 16.19
CA CYS A 134 11.47 -2.07 15.54
C CYS A 134 12.22 -1.31 14.43
N GLY A 135 13.50 -0.99 14.65
CA GLY A 135 14.37 -0.36 13.66
C GLY A 135 14.61 -1.18 12.40
N THR A 136 14.71 -2.51 12.55
CA THR A 136 14.96 -3.45 11.46
C THR A 136 13.72 -3.65 10.59
N PHE A 137 12.57 -3.70 11.24
CA PHE A 137 11.33 -4.19 10.68
C PHE A 137 10.41 -3.04 10.23
N LEU A 138 10.28 -1.97 11.01
CA LEU A 138 9.47 -0.79 10.66
C LEU A 138 10.26 0.25 9.88
N SER A 139 11.23 0.87 10.55
CA SER A 139 12.07 1.92 9.98
C SER A 139 13.30 2.11 10.85
N PRO A 140 14.50 2.28 10.28
CA PRO A 140 15.71 2.64 11.02
C PRO A 140 15.51 3.89 11.91
N ASP A 141 14.58 4.78 11.54
CA ASP A 141 14.24 5.98 12.30
C ASP A 141 13.77 5.67 13.72
N CYS A 142 13.13 4.51 13.95
CA CYS A 142 12.68 4.13 15.29
C CYS A 142 13.80 4.19 16.33
N ILE A 143 15.03 3.86 15.95
CA ILE A 143 16.19 3.92 16.86
C ILE A 143 16.53 5.38 17.20
N THR A 144 16.54 6.24 16.18
CA THR A 144 16.86 7.67 16.33
C THR A 144 15.76 8.42 17.09
N LEU A 145 14.49 8.05 16.91
CA LEU A 145 13.34 8.62 17.62
C LEU A 145 13.37 8.33 19.12
N PHE A 146 13.98 7.22 19.55
CA PHE A 146 14.27 6.93 20.96
C PHE A 146 15.56 7.62 21.47
N GLY A 147 16.20 8.46 20.67
CA GLY A 147 17.46 9.13 21.02
C GLY A 147 18.66 8.18 21.11
N LEU A 148 18.57 6.99 20.54
CA LEU A 148 19.64 6.00 20.54
C LEU A 148 20.52 6.15 19.29
N PRO A 149 21.85 6.00 19.39
CA PRO A 149 22.72 5.95 18.23
C PRO A 149 22.51 4.64 17.45
N PHE A 150 22.68 4.68 16.12
CA PHE A 150 22.71 3.46 15.31
C PHE A 150 23.79 2.50 15.82
N THR A 151 23.40 1.26 16.10
CA THR A 151 24.31 0.20 16.54
C THR A 151 24.91 -0.54 15.35
N HIS A 152 25.92 -1.38 15.60
CA HIS A 152 26.50 -2.24 14.57
C HIS A 152 25.51 -3.30 14.04
N ASN A 153 24.47 -3.64 14.82
CA ASN A 153 23.43 -4.56 14.38
C ASN A 153 22.55 -3.97 13.27
N ILE A 154 22.40 -2.64 13.26
CA ILE A 154 21.49 -1.95 12.35
C ILE A 154 22.26 -1.34 11.21
N LYS A 155 23.42 -0.74 11.48
CA LYS A 155 24.28 -0.16 10.47
C LYS A 155 25.64 -0.86 10.46
N TRP A 156 25.79 -1.79 9.53
CA TRP A 156 27.04 -2.50 9.28
C TRP A 156 27.45 -2.38 7.82
N GLU A 157 28.75 -2.43 7.59
CA GLU A 157 29.35 -2.42 6.27
C GLU A 157 30.43 -3.48 6.19
N LEU A 158 30.36 -4.34 5.17
CA LEU A 158 31.44 -5.27 4.87
C LEU A 158 32.62 -4.51 4.23
N PRO A 159 33.87 -4.92 4.53
CA PRO A 159 35.04 -4.37 3.89
C PRO A 159 35.11 -4.81 2.42
N LEU A 160 35.25 -3.85 1.51
CA LEU A 160 35.39 -4.12 0.08
C LEU A 160 36.85 -4.01 -0.36
N PRO A 161 37.38 -4.98 -1.15
CA PRO A 161 38.72 -4.91 -1.67
C PRO A 161 38.86 -3.76 -2.69
N LYS A 162 40.07 -3.26 -2.91
CA LYS A 162 40.32 -2.27 -3.97
C LYS A 162 40.11 -2.87 -5.36
N ARG A 163 39.67 -2.05 -6.33
CA ARG A 163 39.52 -2.44 -7.75
C ARG A 163 40.83 -2.95 -8.33
N LYS A 164 40.78 -4.12 -8.97
CA LYS A 164 41.91 -4.70 -9.71
C LYS A 164 41.77 -4.38 -11.20
N GLN A 165 42.86 -4.54 -11.95
CA GLN A 165 42.81 -4.45 -13.40
C GLN A 165 42.08 -5.69 -13.94
N PHE A 166 40.90 -5.47 -14.53
CA PHE A 166 40.13 -6.52 -15.17
C PHE A 166 40.61 -6.71 -16.62
N THR A 167 41.11 -7.90 -16.94
CA THR A 167 41.48 -8.30 -18.30
C THR A 167 40.53 -9.41 -18.74
N PRO A 168 39.49 -9.11 -19.53
CA PRO A 168 38.52 -10.12 -19.95
C PRO A 168 39.23 -11.25 -20.73
N LYS A 169 38.83 -12.49 -20.49
CA LYS A 169 39.24 -13.62 -21.34
C LYS A 169 38.73 -13.43 -22.77
N ALA A 170 39.42 -14.05 -23.73
CA ALA A 170 39.08 -13.95 -25.15
C ALA A 170 37.63 -14.40 -25.39
N VAL A 171 36.88 -13.53 -26.06
CA VAL A 171 35.47 -13.72 -26.39
C VAL A 171 35.35 -14.62 -27.61
N ASN A 172 34.32 -15.46 -27.65
CA ASN A 172 33.88 -16.09 -28.89
C ASN A 172 32.57 -15.43 -29.32
N ASP A 173 32.32 -15.30 -30.62
CA ASP A 173 31.09 -14.65 -31.13
C ASP A 173 29.85 -15.57 -31.03
N LYS A 174 29.90 -16.63 -30.18
CA LYS A 174 28.76 -17.54 -30.02
C LYS A 174 27.68 -16.85 -29.19
N GLN A 175 26.49 -16.76 -29.76
CA GLN A 175 25.27 -16.43 -29.03
C GLN A 175 24.67 -17.69 -28.41
N LEU A 176 24.13 -17.55 -27.21
CA LEU A 176 23.47 -18.62 -26.46
C LEU A 176 22.01 -18.23 -26.20
N LYS A 177 21.12 -19.22 -26.11
CA LYS A 177 19.75 -19.03 -25.64
C LYS A 177 19.60 -19.49 -24.20
N MET A 178 19.13 -18.59 -23.34
CA MET A 178 18.89 -18.85 -21.92
C MET A 178 17.41 -18.72 -21.59
N LEU A 179 16.81 -19.80 -21.10
CA LEU A 179 15.44 -19.78 -20.59
C LEU A 179 15.42 -19.29 -19.14
N HIS A 180 14.52 -18.36 -18.82
CA HIS A 180 14.21 -17.93 -17.45
C HIS A 180 12.80 -18.38 -17.08
N LEU A 181 12.72 -19.30 -16.12
CA LEU A 181 11.47 -19.77 -15.50
C LEU A 181 11.46 -19.43 -14.01
N THR A 182 10.32 -18.98 -13.51
CA THR A 182 10.18 -18.54 -12.12
C THR A 182 8.73 -18.67 -11.66
N ASP A 183 8.51 -18.70 -10.34
CA ASP A 183 7.20 -18.54 -9.69
C ASP A 183 6.14 -19.46 -10.32
N ILE A 184 6.44 -20.77 -10.27
CA ILE A 184 5.64 -21.80 -10.93
C ILE A 184 4.41 -22.15 -10.10
N HIS A 185 4.55 -22.13 -8.77
CA HIS A 185 3.52 -22.46 -7.78
C HIS A 185 2.61 -23.60 -8.24
N LEU A 186 3.20 -24.78 -8.29
CA LEU A 186 2.50 -26.00 -8.65
C LEU A 186 1.51 -26.34 -7.54
N ASP A 187 0.22 -26.41 -7.87
CA ASP A 187 -0.80 -26.90 -6.95
C ASP A 187 -1.18 -28.36 -7.29
N LEU A 188 -0.65 -29.29 -6.49
CA LEU A 188 -0.94 -30.72 -6.60
C LEU A 188 -2.40 -31.07 -6.26
N TRP A 189 -3.16 -30.14 -5.67
CA TRP A 189 -4.56 -30.34 -5.25
C TRP A 189 -5.56 -29.48 -6.04
N TYR A 190 -5.09 -28.75 -7.05
CA TYR A 190 -5.96 -27.99 -7.94
C TYR A 190 -7.05 -28.89 -8.52
N THR A 191 -8.30 -28.48 -8.39
CA THR A 191 -9.48 -29.24 -8.81
C THR A 191 -10.33 -28.39 -9.76
N PRO A 192 -10.37 -28.69 -11.07
CA PRO A 192 -11.24 -27.99 -12.01
C PRO A 192 -12.70 -27.98 -11.58
N GLY A 193 -13.38 -26.87 -11.79
CA GLY A 193 -14.78 -26.66 -11.41
C GLY A 193 -15.04 -26.42 -9.93
N SER A 194 -14.02 -26.47 -9.06
CA SER A 194 -14.15 -26.05 -7.66
C SER A 194 -14.29 -24.52 -7.52
N ASN A 195 -14.60 -24.05 -6.32
CA ASN A 195 -14.71 -22.62 -6.06
C ASN A 195 -13.36 -21.91 -6.27
N SER A 196 -13.32 -20.95 -7.19
CA SER A 196 -12.14 -20.11 -7.41
C SER A 196 -12.12 -18.82 -6.58
N SER A 197 -13.26 -18.34 -6.10
CA SER A 197 -13.42 -17.12 -5.27
C SER A 197 -13.86 -17.47 -3.83
N CYS A 198 -12.92 -17.99 -3.04
CA CYS A 198 -13.21 -18.60 -1.75
C CYS A 198 -12.86 -17.75 -0.51
N GLY A 199 -12.31 -16.54 -0.70
CA GLY A 199 -11.94 -15.63 0.39
C GLY A 199 -10.70 -16.07 1.20
N GLU A 200 -9.87 -16.95 0.65
CA GLU A 200 -8.60 -17.41 1.23
C GLU A 200 -7.41 -17.01 0.35
N PHE A 201 -6.18 -17.22 0.83
CA PHE A 201 -4.99 -16.92 0.02
C PHE A 201 -4.89 -17.76 -1.24
N VAL A 202 -5.38 -19.01 -1.25
CA VAL A 202 -5.48 -19.81 -2.48
C VAL A 202 -6.78 -20.60 -2.50
N CYS A 203 -7.39 -20.67 -3.67
CA CYS A 203 -8.65 -21.33 -3.95
C CYS A 203 -8.46 -22.42 -5.02
N CYS A 204 -9.50 -22.72 -5.81
CA CYS A 204 -9.46 -23.72 -6.87
C CYS A 204 -9.15 -25.15 -6.39
N ARG A 205 -9.52 -25.49 -5.15
CA ARG A 205 -9.40 -26.84 -4.60
C ARG A 205 -10.77 -27.38 -4.18
N SER A 206 -10.88 -28.70 -4.06
CA SER A 206 -12.10 -29.33 -3.51
C SER A 206 -12.42 -28.91 -2.07
N THR A 207 -11.44 -28.39 -1.34
CA THR A 207 -11.59 -27.87 0.03
C THR A 207 -11.87 -26.36 0.08
N SER A 208 -11.94 -25.67 -1.06
CA SER A 208 -12.24 -24.23 -1.12
C SER A 208 -13.68 -23.97 -0.69
N PRO A 209 -13.93 -23.12 0.33
CA PRO A 209 -15.27 -22.91 0.89
C PRO A 209 -16.17 -22.12 -0.05
N GLY A 210 -17.48 -22.42 -0.04
CA GLY A 210 -18.48 -21.76 -0.88
C GLY A 210 -18.51 -22.28 -2.32
N ASP A 211 -19.40 -21.73 -3.16
CA ASP A 211 -19.61 -22.18 -4.55
C ASP A 211 -19.57 -21.01 -5.57
N ASN A 212 -18.80 -19.94 -5.28
CA ASN A 212 -18.73 -18.74 -6.12
C ASN A 212 -17.60 -18.82 -7.17
N HIS A 213 -17.92 -18.64 -8.45
CA HIS A 213 -16.98 -18.80 -9.58
C HIS A 213 -16.39 -20.23 -9.66
N THR A 214 -16.14 -20.68 -10.88
CA THR A 214 -15.61 -22.04 -11.12
C THR A 214 -14.19 -21.97 -11.61
N ALA A 215 -13.31 -22.72 -10.95
CA ALA A 215 -11.94 -22.97 -11.38
C ALA A 215 -11.92 -23.52 -12.82
N GLY A 216 -11.08 -22.92 -13.67
CA GLY A 216 -10.86 -23.39 -15.03
C GLY A 216 -10.22 -24.78 -15.07
N TYR A 217 -10.08 -25.34 -16.27
CA TYR A 217 -9.30 -26.58 -16.40
C TYR A 217 -7.80 -26.27 -16.40
N TRP A 218 -7.32 -25.30 -17.18
CA TRP A 218 -5.88 -25.08 -17.30
C TRP A 218 -5.28 -24.28 -16.14
N SER A 219 -6.00 -23.29 -15.65
CA SER A 219 -5.84 -22.58 -14.37
C SER A 219 -6.98 -21.53 -14.28
N GLN A 220 -6.90 -20.54 -13.38
CA GLN A 220 -7.84 -19.43 -13.26
C GLN A 220 -7.13 -18.09 -13.09
N THR A 221 -7.42 -17.12 -13.95
CA THR A 221 -6.82 -15.77 -13.96
C THR A 221 -7.72 -14.69 -13.36
N LYS A 222 -8.91 -15.04 -12.85
CA LYS A 222 -9.87 -14.07 -12.28
C LYS A 222 -9.95 -14.09 -10.76
N ASP A 223 -9.33 -15.08 -10.13
CA ASP A 223 -9.34 -15.25 -8.68
C ASP A 223 -7.99 -15.81 -8.21
N ASN A 224 -7.87 -16.04 -6.90
CA ASN A 224 -6.64 -16.46 -6.23
C ASN A 224 -6.34 -17.96 -6.44
N CYS A 225 -5.78 -18.32 -7.58
CA CYS A 225 -5.47 -19.71 -7.89
C CYS A 225 -4.07 -19.91 -8.46
N ASP A 226 -3.47 -21.01 -8.02
CA ASP A 226 -2.20 -21.55 -8.53
C ASP A 226 -2.44 -22.60 -9.64
N CYS A 227 -1.36 -23.15 -10.20
CA CYS A 227 -1.41 -23.93 -11.43
C CYS A 227 -1.46 -25.45 -11.20
N PRO A 228 -2.36 -26.20 -11.86
CA PRO A 228 -2.38 -27.67 -11.79
C PRO A 228 -1.17 -28.32 -12.46
N GLN A 229 -0.77 -29.51 -11.95
CA GLN A 229 0.37 -30.28 -12.50
C GLN A 229 0.33 -30.48 -14.01
N TYR A 230 -0.82 -30.86 -14.58
CA TYR A 230 -0.89 -31.14 -16.02
C TYR A 230 -0.72 -29.88 -16.87
N PHE A 231 -1.09 -28.70 -16.37
CA PHE A 231 -0.81 -27.44 -17.05
C PHE A 231 0.68 -27.14 -17.01
N VAL A 232 1.32 -27.24 -15.83
CA VAL A 232 2.76 -27.03 -15.65
C VAL A 232 3.58 -28.00 -16.52
N ASP A 233 3.25 -29.30 -16.49
CA ASP A 233 3.90 -30.33 -17.31
C ASP A 233 3.79 -30.02 -18.80
N ASN A 234 2.59 -29.65 -19.26
CA ASN A 234 2.33 -29.32 -20.65
C ASN A 234 3.10 -28.05 -21.07
N SER A 235 3.12 -27.02 -20.23
CA SER A 235 3.81 -25.76 -20.48
C SER A 235 5.32 -25.97 -20.60
N ILE A 236 5.96 -26.60 -19.61
CA ILE A 236 7.40 -26.86 -19.63
C ILE A 236 7.77 -27.80 -20.80
N LYS A 237 6.97 -28.84 -21.05
CA LYS A 237 7.19 -29.73 -22.20
C LYS A 237 7.13 -28.97 -23.53
N GLN A 238 6.16 -28.09 -23.72
CA GLN A 238 6.06 -27.28 -24.94
C GLN A 238 7.25 -26.35 -25.11
N ILE A 239 7.74 -25.73 -24.03
CA ILE A 239 8.97 -24.92 -24.06
C ILE A 239 10.13 -25.78 -24.57
N GLY A 240 10.35 -26.94 -23.95
CA GLY A 240 11.41 -27.85 -24.37
C GLY A 240 11.24 -28.43 -25.78
N ASP A 241 10.01 -28.54 -26.29
CA ASP A 241 9.72 -29.04 -27.65
C ASP A 241 9.87 -27.98 -28.73
N ASN A 242 9.48 -26.74 -28.45
CA ASN A 242 9.51 -25.66 -29.42
C ASN A 242 10.87 -24.95 -29.47
N HIS A 243 11.61 -24.95 -28.36
CA HIS A 243 12.89 -24.22 -28.23
C HIS A 243 14.05 -25.19 -27.99
N LYS A 244 14.34 -26.03 -29.00
CA LYS A 244 15.44 -27.03 -28.97
C LYS A 244 16.84 -26.39 -28.98
N ASP A 245 16.91 -25.08 -29.19
CA ASP A 245 18.11 -24.26 -29.25
C ASP A 245 18.50 -23.62 -27.90
N ILE A 246 17.74 -23.87 -26.82
CA ILE A 246 18.11 -23.45 -25.46
C ILE A 246 19.45 -24.11 -25.05
N ASP A 247 20.43 -23.30 -24.67
CA ASP A 247 21.75 -23.75 -24.19
C ASP A 247 21.81 -23.90 -22.65
N LEU A 248 21.01 -23.12 -21.91
CA LEU A 248 20.93 -23.17 -20.44
C LEU A 248 19.58 -22.69 -19.91
N VAL A 249 19.25 -23.09 -18.68
CA VAL A 249 18.03 -22.68 -17.97
C VAL A 249 18.40 -22.06 -16.61
N ILE A 250 17.81 -20.92 -16.30
CA ILE A 250 17.77 -20.38 -14.94
C ILE A 250 16.36 -20.59 -14.38
N TRP A 251 16.28 -21.14 -13.16
CA TRP A 251 15.02 -21.47 -12.51
C TRP A 251 15.00 -20.81 -11.14
N THR A 252 14.32 -19.66 -11.04
CA THR A 252 14.48 -18.77 -9.88
C THR A 252 13.53 -19.07 -8.71
N GLY A 253 13.08 -20.31 -8.52
CA GLY A 253 12.38 -20.74 -7.29
C GLY A 253 10.85 -20.64 -7.32
N ASP A 254 10.25 -20.79 -6.14
CA ASP A 254 8.80 -20.73 -5.86
C ASP A 254 7.95 -21.80 -6.57
N ASN A 255 8.06 -23.01 -6.03
CA ASN A 255 7.38 -24.20 -6.54
C ASN A 255 6.13 -24.59 -5.74
N ILE A 256 6.08 -24.21 -4.47
CA ILE A 256 5.01 -24.58 -3.53
C ILE A 256 3.86 -23.58 -3.68
N PRO A 257 2.59 -24.01 -3.68
CA PRO A 257 1.46 -23.10 -3.86
C PRO A 257 1.23 -22.21 -2.64
N HIS A 258 0.29 -21.27 -2.75
CA HIS A 258 -0.01 -20.27 -1.74
C HIS A 258 -0.87 -20.79 -0.56
N ASP A 259 -0.95 -22.13 -0.35
CA ASP A 259 -1.64 -22.76 0.78
C ASP A 259 -0.81 -22.78 2.06
N VAL A 260 -0.19 -21.65 2.36
CA VAL A 260 0.83 -21.46 3.40
C VAL A 260 0.39 -21.90 4.81
N TRP A 261 -0.92 -21.90 5.07
CA TRP A 261 -1.51 -22.33 6.32
C TRP A 261 -1.63 -23.86 6.45
N ASN A 262 -1.37 -24.61 5.38
CA ASN A 262 -1.55 -26.06 5.30
C ASN A 262 -0.34 -26.81 4.72
N THR A 263 0.87 -26.28 4.89
CA THR A 263 2.12 -26.92 4.42
C THR A 263 2.76 -27.83 5.47
N THR A 264 3.64 -28.75 5.04
CA THR A 264 4.62 -29.48 5.87
C THR A 264 5.95 -29.61 5.11
N ARG A 265 7.04 -30.02 5.78
CA ARG A 265 8.34 -30.26 5.13
C ARG A 265 8.22 -31.31 4.02
N GLU A 266 7.50 -32.41 4.28
CA GLU A 266 7.32 -33.52 3.35
C GLU A 266 6.52 -33.09 2.13
N VAL A 267 5.47 -32.31 2.34
CA VAL A 267 4.63 -31.76 1.27
C VAL A 267 5.42 -30.79 0.40
N ASN A 268 6.22 -29.89 0.98
CA ASN A 268 7.08 -28.99 0.21
C ASN A 268 8.08 -29.79 -0.64
N LEU A 269 8.73 -30.82 -0.08
CA LEU A 269 9.62 -31.70 -0.85
C LEU A 269 8.89 -32.44 -1.98
N GLN A 270 7.62 -32.81 -1.80
CA GLN A 270 6.82 -33.43 -2.88
C GLN A 270 6.63 -32.50 -4.08
N HIS A 271 6.30 -31.23 -3.84
CA HIS A 271 6.18 -30.22 -4.90
C HIS A 271 7.51 -29.99 -5.61
N ILE A 272 8.60 -29.79 -4.84
CA ILE A 272 9.93 -29.57 -5.43
C ILE A 272 10.39 -30.80 -6.23
N ARG A 273 10.08 -32.01 -5.77
CA ARG A 273 10.37 -33.25 -6.50
C ARG A 273 9.61 -33.32 -7.83
N ALA A 274 8.31 -33.04 -7.82
CA ALA A 274 7.49 -33.05 -9.03
C ALA A 274 8.01 -32.06 -10.08
N MET A 275 8.40 -30.85 -9.63
CA MET A 275 9.03 -29.86 -10.50
C MET A 275 10.40 -30.32 -11.01
N THR A 276 11.24 -30.85 -10.12
CA THR A 276 12.57 -31.37 -10.49
C THR A 276 12.46 -32.47 -11.54
N ASP A 277 11.52 -33.41 -11.38
CA ASP A 277 11.30 -34.51 -12.32
C ASP A 277 10.80 -33.99 -13.68
N THR A 278 9.95 -32.96 -13.69
CA THR A 278 9.47 -32.28 -14.91
C THR A 278 10.61 -31.61 -15.68
N PHE A 279 11.49 -30.89 -14.97
CA PHE A 279 12.68 -30.27 -15.56
C PHE A 279 13.66 -31.32 -16.09
N LYS A 280 13.95 -32.38 -15.31
CA LYS A 280 14.81 -33.50 -15.74
C LYS A 280 14.30 -34.17 -17.01
N LYS A 281 13.00 -34.47 -17.05
CA LYS A 281 12.37 -35.13 -18.19
C LYS A 281 12.41 -34.27 -19.46
N THR A 282 12.26 -32.95 -19.32
CA THR A 282 12.15 -32.03 -20.45
C THR A 282 13.52 -31.59 -20.96
N PHE A 283 14.41 -31.15 -20.06
CA PHE A 283 15.69 -30.53 -20.41
C PHE A 283 16.86 -31.51 -20.39
N GLY A 284 16.69 -32.72 -19.84
CA GLY A 284 17.70 -33.77 -19.84
C GLY A 284 19.02 -33.30 -19.21
N ASN A 285 20.07 -33.26 -20.02
CA ASN A 285 21.42 -32.88 -19.60
C ASN A 285 21.73 -31.38 -19.75
N LEU A 286 20.76 -30.54 -20.15
CA LEU A 286 20.98 -29.10 -20.21
C LEU A 286 21.38 -28.56 -18.83
N PRO A 287 22.34 -27.62 -18.75
CA PRO A 287 22.65 -26.92 -17.51
C PRO A 287 21.43 -26.16 -17.00
N VAL A 288 20.98 -26.48 -15.79
CA VAL A 288 19.95 -25.74 -15.06
C VAL A 288 20.59 -25.14 -13.81
N PHE A 289 20.31 -23.87 -13.53
CA PHE A 289 20.75 -23.16 -12.34
C PHE A 289 19.53 -22.85 -11.46
N PRO A 290 19.14 -23.75 -10.54
CA PRO A 290 18.03 -23.51 -9.62
C PRO A 290 18.40 -22.53 -8.50
N CYS A 291 17.50 -21.60 -8.21
CA CYS A 291 17.47 -20.77 -6.99
C CYS A 291 16.35 -21.25 -6.06
N LEU A 292 16.48 -20.93 -4.78
CA LEU A 292 15.42 -21.13 -3.79
C LEU A 292 14.57 -19.86 -3.73
N GLY A 293 13.26 -20.01 -3.79
CA GLY A 293 12.29 -18.95 -3.50
C GLY A 293 11.74 -19.03 -2.07
N ASN A 294 10.89 -18.08 -1.69
CA ASN A 294 10.44 -17.95 -0.31
C ASN A 294 9.42 -19.03 0.10
N HIS A 295 8.77 -19.66 -0.86
CA HIS A 295 7.78 -20.73 -0.65
C HIS A 295 8.39 -22.12 -0.42
N GLU A 296 9.69 -22.33 -0.70
CA GLU A 296 10.34 -23.63 -0.46
C GLU A 296 10.46 -23.99 1.03
N SER A 297 10.61 -23.00 1.92
CA SER A 297 10.77 -23.24 3.35
C SER A 297 9.46 -23.64 4.03
N HIS A 298 9.59 -24.34 5.17
CA HIS A 298 8.47 -24.62 6.05
C HIS A 298 8.87 -24.29 7.50
N PRO A 299 8.19 -23.33 8.15
CA PRO A 299 7.12 -22.47 7.59
C PRO A 299 7.61 -21.56 6.45
N ILE A 300 6.67 -20.99 5.68
CA ILE A 300 6.97 -20.08 4.57
C ILE A 300 7.86 -18.91 5.01
N ASN A 301 8.74 -18.41 4.13
CA ASN A 301 9.71 -17.31 4.33
C ASN A 301 10.81 -17.56 5.37
N LEU A 302 10.62 -18.53 6.26
CA LEU A 302 11.50 -18.76 7.40
C LEU A 302 12.71 -19.63 7.04
N TYR A 303 13.75 -18.96 6.56
CA TYR A 303 15.06 -19.55 6.31
C TYR A 303 15.96 -19.44 7.54
N VAL A 304 16.21 -20.59 8.18
CA VAL A 304 16.96 -20.69 9.44
C VAL A 304 18.48 -20.59 9.19
N PRO A 305 19.20 -19.63 9.80
CA PRO A 305 20.65 -19.54 9.74
C PRO A 305 21.35 -20.77 10.36
N GLU A 306 22.54 -21.11 9.88
CA GLU A 306 23.33 -22.27 10.33
C GLU A 306 23.62 -22.21 11.84
N GLU A 307 23.95 -21.03 12.36
CA GLU A 307 24.20 -20.81 13.79
C GLU A 307 23.00 -21.28 14.64
N LEU A 308 21.79 -20.95 14.20
CA LEU A 308 20.56 -21.31 14.91
C LEU A 308 20.29 -22.81 14.82
N SER A 309 20.58 -23.41 13.66
CA SER A 309 20.48 -24.87 13.49
C SER A 309 21.38 -25.62 14.46
N ILE A 310 22.59 -25.12 14.71
CA ILE A 310 23.52 -25.73 15.68
C ILE A 310 23.00 -25.55 17.11
N LYS A 311 22.60 -24.32 17.48
CA LYS A 311 22.13 -23.99 18.83
C LYS A 311 20.86 -24.75 19.23
N THR A 312 19.97 -24.99 18.28
CA THR A 312 18.73 -25.73 18.51
C THR A 312 18.87 -27.23 18.31
N GLN A 313 20.09 -27.75 18.16
CA GLN A 313 20.36 -29.18 17.93
C GLN A 313 19.56 -29.74 16.74
N GLY A 314 19.38 -28.93 15.69
CA GLY A 314 18.64 -29.29 14.48
C GLY A 314 17.11 -29.20 14.59
N LYS A 315 16.54 -28.74 15.71
CA LYS A 315 15.10 -28.55 15.88
C LYS A 315 14.57 -27.51 14.87
N LEU A 316 15.22 -26.35 14.82
CA LEU A 316 15.04 -25.35 13.76
C LEU A 316 16.19 -25.54 12.77
N SER A 317 15.92 -25.90 11.52
CA SER A 317 16.99 -26.17 10.56
C SER A 317 16.49 -26.15 9.13
N MET A 318 17.34 -25.71 8.20
CA MET A 318 17.12 -25.87 6.75
C MET A 318 17.76 -27.14 6.18
N LYS A 319 18.42 -27.97 7.00
CA LYS A 319 19.11 -29.19 6.51
C LYS A 319 18.17 -30.18 5.80
N TRP A 320 16.92 -30.29 6.25
CA TRP A 320 15.92 -31.15 5.59
C TRP A 320 15.67 -30.73 4.13
N LEU A 321 15.81 -29.45 3.81
CA LEU A 321 15.66 -28.91 2.48
C LEU A 321 17.00 -28.97 1.74
N TYR A 322 18.04 -28.32 2.28
CA TYR A 322 19.32 -28.16 1.58
C TYR A 322 20.02 -29.49 1.31
N ASP A 323 20.05 -30.41 2.28
CA ASP A 323 20.71 -31.70 2.10
C ASP A 323 19.96 -32.55 1.07
N THR A 324 18.62 -32.60 1.15
CA THR A 324 17.79 -33.36 0.20
C THR A 324 17.91 -32.83 -1.22
N LEU A 325 17.90 -31.51 -1.41
CA LEU A 325 18.06 -30.91 -2.73
C LEU A 325 19.47 -31.16 -3.29
N ALA A 326 20.53 -30.94 -2.50
CA ALA A 326 21.90 -31.15 -2.96
C ALA A 326 22.22 -32.62 -3.28
N ASP A 327 21.78 -33.55 -2.42
CA ASP A 327 22.18 -34.96 -2.51
C ASP A 327 21.28 -35.80 -3.41
N ASP A 328 20.02 -35.41 -3.59
CA ASP A 328 19.04 -36.20 -4.35
C ASP A 328 18.46 -35.43 -5.55
N TYR A 329 17.73 -34.35 -5.30
CA TYR A 329 16.89 -33.75 -6.33
C TYR A 329 17.72 -32.99 -7.37
N TRP A 330 18.62 -32.11 -6.93
CA TRP A 330 19.41 -31.21 -7.77
C TRP A 330 20.86 -31.66 -7.97
N LYS A 331 21.22 -32.87 -7.56
CA LYS A 331 22.60 -33.41 -7.62
C LYS A 331 23.29 -33.33 -8.99
N GLN A 332 22.53 -33.30 -10.08
CA GLN A 332 23.08 -33.17 -11.45
C GLN A 332 23.39 -31.72 -11.83
N TRP A 333 22.80 -30.76 -11.14
CA TRP A 333 22.96 -29.33 -11.38
C TRP A 333 23.93 -28.71 -10.37
N ILE A 334 23.86 -29.14 -9.11
CA ILE A 334 24.79 -28.85 -8.01
C ILE A 334 25.75 -30.03 -7.84
N ASP A 335 26.62 -30.20 -8.82
CA ASP A 335 27.44 -31.41 -9.02
C ASP A 335 28.86 -31.31 -8.46
N THR A 336 29.39 -30.10 -8.25
CA THR A 336 30.73 -29.89 -7.65
C THR A 336 30.67 -29.93 -6.12
N GLU A 337 31.77 -30.36 -5.50
CA GLU A 337 31.86 -30.43 -4.04
C GLU A 337 31.83 -29.04 -3.40
N GLU A 338 32.40 -28.03 -4.05
CA GLU A 338 32.35 -26.63 -3.61
C GLU A 338 30.93 -26.07 -3.65
N ALA A 339 30.17 -26.35 -4.72
CA ALA A 339 28.79 -25.91 -4.86
C ALA A 339 27.88 -26.61 -3.84
N LYS A 340 28.03 -27.93 -3.65
CA LYS A 340 27.28 -28.66 -2.61
C LYS A 340 27.59 -28.16 -1.22
N LYS A 341 28.86 -27.86 -0.92
CA LYS A 341 29.28 -27.38 0.40
C LYS A 341 28.64 -26.04 0.74
N THR A 342 28.67 -25.09 -0.18
CA THR A 342 28.07 -23.76 0.01
C THR A 342 26.55 -23.84 0.05
N PHE A 343 25.94 -24.63 -0.84
CA PHE A 343 24.50 -24.84 -0.86
C PHE A 343 23.98 -25.47 0.44
N LYS A 344 24.65 -26.50 0.96
CA LYS A 344 24.29 -27.11 2.25
C LYS A 344 24.50 -26.20 3.45
N LYS A 345 25.35 -25.18 3.32
CA LYS A 345 25.59 -24.19 4.36
C LYS A 345 24.45 -23.16 4.43
N GLY A 346 24.10 -22.54 3.31
CA GLY A 346 23.17 -21.40 3.30
C GLY A 346 22.25 -21.31 2.07
N GLY A 347 22.14 -22.36 1.26
CA GLY A 347 21.29 -22.39 0.06
C GLY A 347 21.81 -21.61 -1.14
N TYR A 348 23.03 -21.06 -1.07
CA TYR A 348 23.70 -20.32 -2.14
C TYR A 348 24.89 -21.11 -2.71
N TYR A 349 25.24 -20.91 -3.98
CA TYR A 349 26.36 -21.59 -4.63
C TYR A 349 26.82 -20.86 -5.90
N SER A 350 27.99 -21.23 -6.43
CA SER A 350 28.44 -20.75 -7.73
C SER A 350 28.93 -21.91 -8.60
N LYS A 351 28.89 -21.70 -9.92
CA LYS A 351 29.39 -22.67 -10.90
C LYS A 351 29.90 -21.95 -12.14
N LYS A 352 31.05 -22.41 -12.67
CA LYS A 352 31.57 -21.93 -13.95
C LYS A 352 30.75 -22.57 -15.08
N PHE A 353 30.10 -21.75 -15.89
CA PHE A 353 29.39 -22.22 -17.08
C PHE A 353 30.37 -22.37 -18.27
N SER A 354 31.30 -21.43 -18.39
CA SER A 354 32.39 -21.47 -19.37
C SER A 354 33.65 -20.84 -18.77
N ASP A 355 34.73 -20.76 -19.54
CA ASP A 355 35.92 -20.02 -19.12
C ASP A 355 35.64 -18.53 -18.94
N THR A 356 34.69 -17.96 -19.68
CA THR A 356 34.35 -16.53 -19.70
C THR A 356 33.21 -16.15 -18.77
N LEU A 357 32.37 -17.10 -18.36
CA LEU A 357 31.15 -16.85 -17.58
C LEU A 357 31.05 -17.75 -16.34
N LYS A 358 30.85 -17.11 -15.19
CA LYS A 358 30.51 -17.73 -13.91
C LYS A 358 29.09 -17.35 -13.51
N VAL A 359 28.29 -18.33 -13.11
CA VAL A 359 26.95 -18.11 -12.57
C VAL A 359 27.03 -18.18 -11.04
N VAL A 360 26.55 -17.14 -10.37
CA VAL A 360 26.49 -17.03 -8.91
C VAL A 360 25.02 -17.02 -8.50
N VAL A 361 24.61 -18.01 -7.73
CA VAL A 361 23.24 -18.18 -7.26
C VAL A 361 23.18 -17.84 -5.78
N MET A 362 22.44 -16.78 -5.47
CA MET A 362 22.22 -16.29 -4.11
C MET A 362 20.94 -16.90 -3.52
N ASN A 363 20.93 -17.02 -2.20
CA ASN A 363 19.73 -17.26 -1.41
C ASN A 363 19.27 -15.92 -0.80
N THR A 364 18.53 -15.14 -1.59
CA THR A 364 18.00 -13.83 -1.19
C THR A 364 16.96 -13.92 -0.07
N ASN A 365 16.38 -15.11 0.16
CA ASN A 365 15.43 -15.35 1.25
C ASN A 365 16.00 -15.10 2.65
N MET A 366 17.33 -15.18 2.80
CA MET A 366 18.02 -14.86 4.05
C MET A 366 17.91 -13.37 4.42
N ALA A 367 17.59 -12.50 3.45
CA ALA A 367 17.52 -11.06 3.60
C ALA A 367 16.14 -10.48 3.25
N GLN A 368 15.12 -11.30 3.05
CA GLN A 368 13.76 -10.80 2.82
C GLN A 368 13.15 -10.26 4.11
N ASN A 369 12.33 -9.22 4.03
CA ASN A 369 11.72 -8.60 5.21
C ASN A 369 10.81 -9.57 6.00
N GLU A 370 10.29 -10.62 5.35
CA GLU A 370 9.44 -11.65 5.93
C GLU A 370 10.21 -12.80 6.59
N ASN A 371 11.53 -12.86 6.45
CA ASN A 371 12.34 -13.82 7.18
C ASN A 371 12.63 -13.29 8.58
N TYR A 372 11.77 -13.67 9.52
CA TYR A 372 11.83 -13.18 10.89
C TYR A 372 13.12 -13.57 11.64
N TYR A 373 13.94 -14.49 11.11
CA TYR A 373 15.26 -14.77 11.67
C TYR A 373 16.26 -13.61 11.51
N ILE A 374 15.96 -12.58 10.72
CA ILE A 374 16.72 -11.32 10.75
C ILE A 374 16.65 -10.69 12.15
N ALA A 375 15.54 -10.89 12.90
CA ALA A 375 15.42 -10.46 14.29
C ALA A 375 16.40 -11.18 15.22
N TYR A 376 16.92 -12.35 14.84
CA TYR A 376 17.88 -13.10 15.64
C TYR A 376 19.27 -12.48 15.53
N ASP A 377 19.76 -12.37 14.29
CA ASP A 377 21.03 -11.75 13.93
C ASP A 377 20.94 -11.18 12.49
N PRO A 378 20.91 -9.85 12.33
CA PRO A 378 20.76 -9.21 11.03
C PRO A 378 22.10 -8.99 10.31
N ILE A 379 23.23 -9.50 10.82
CA ILE A 379 24.54 -9.27 10.20
C ILE A 379 24.90 -10.43 9.28
N ASP A 380 24.92 -10.16 7.98
CA ASP A 380 25.31 -11.08 6.89
C ASP A 380 25.01 -12.57 7.18
N PRO A 381 23.72 -12.98 7.22
CA PRO A 381 23.35 -14.34 7.59
C PRO A 381 24.10 -15.41 6.78
N ASP A 382 24.70 -16.36 7.49
CA ASP A 382 25.58 -17.42 6.96
C ASP A 382 26.81 -16.93 6.17
N GLY A 383 27.18 -15.65 6.29
CA GLY A 383 28.32 -15.03 5.60
C GLY A 383 28.15 -14.93 4.09
N GLN A 384 26.90 -14.80 3.60
CA GLN A 384 26.57 -14.88 2.19
C GLN A 384 27.14 -13.71 1.37
N LEU A 385 27.06 -12.47 1.86
CA LEU A 385 27.63 -11.32 1.17
C LEU A 385 29.16 -11.33 1.21
N GLN A 386 29.76 -11.76 2.32
CA GLN A 386 31.20 -11.99 2.35
C GLN A 386 31.64 -13.05 1.33
N TRP A 387 30.90 -14.16 1.23
CA TRP A 387 31.11 -15.17 0.19
C TRP A 387 30.96 -14.58 -1.22
N LEU A 388 29.93 -13.76 -1.47
CA LEU A 388 29.74 -13.08 -2.76
C LEU A 388 30.94 -12.19 -3.12
N ILE A 389 31.48 -11.44 -2.15
CA ILE A 389 32.69 -10.62 -2.35
C ILE A 389 33.87 -11.51 -2.79
N ASP A 390 34.03 -12.68 -2.17
CA ASP A 390 35.11 -13.61 -2.50
C ASP A 390 34.94 -14.20 -3.90
N GLU A 391 33.72 -14.58 -4.29
CA GLU A 391 33.39 -15.10 -5.61
C GLU A 391 33.63 -14.07 -6.72
N LEU A 392 33.23 -12.82 -6.50
CA LEU A 392 33.43 -11.71 -7.43
C LEU A 392 34.89 -11.30 -7.53
N ASN A 393 35.63 -11.30 -6.41
CA ASN A 393 37.07 -11.03 -6.40
C ASN A 393 37.87 -12.13 -7.13
N SER A 394 37.44 -13.39 -7.01
CA SER A 394 37.98 -14.51 -7.80
C SER A 394 37.70 -14.31 -9.29
N ALA A 395 36.46 -13.98 -9.67
CA ALA A 395 36.10 -13.72 -11.07
C ALA A 395 36.87 -12.53 -11.67
N GLU A 396 37.04 -11.44 -10.92
CA GLU A 396 37.83 -10.27 -11.31
C GLU A 396 39.30 -10.64 -11.58
N THR A 397 39.88 -11.49 -10.71
CA THR A 397 41.26 -11.97 -10.83
C THR A 397 41.44 -12.91 -12.03
N GLU A 398 40.44 -13.75 -12.30
CA GLU A 398 40.46 -14.68 -13.42
C GLU A 398 40.08 -14.04 -14.76
N GLY A 399 39.52 -12.82 -14.77
CA GLY A 399 39.05 -12.17 -15.99
C GLY A 399 37.74 -12.76 -16.54
N SER A 400 36.88 -13.28 -15.67
CA SER A 400 35.59 -13.88 -16.02
C SER A 400 34.43 -12.95 -15.64
N TYR A 401 33.37 -12.94 -16.45
CA TYR A 401 32.13 -12.22 -16.18
C TYR A 401 31.21 -13.02 -15.26
N VAL A 402 30.30 -12.31 -14.57
CA VAL A 402 29.38 -12.91 -13.59
C VAL A 402 27.93 -12.60 -13.93
N MET A 403 27.13 -13.66 -14.02
CA MET A 403 25.67 -13.63 -13.99
C MET A 403 25.22 -13.91 -12.56
N LEU A 404 24.36 -13.05 -12.02
CA LEU A 404 23.86 -13.17 -10.65
C LEU A 404 22.40 -13.60 -10.65
N LEU A 405 22.06 -14.64 -9.90
CA LEU A 405 20.69 -15.13 -9.73
C LEU A 405 20.24 -14.97 -8.28
N GLY A 406 19.00 -14.54 -8.09
CA GLY A 406 18.29 -14.57 -6.81
C GLY A 406 16.82 -14.86 -7.07
N HIS A 407 16.03 -15.02 -6.01
CA HIS A 407 14.57 -15.07 -6.15
C HIS A 407 13.96 -13.70 -5.90
N ILE A 408 14.23 -13.13 -4.73
CA ILE A 408 13.65 -11.87 -4.26
C ILE A 408 14.49 -10.70 -4.76
N PRO A 409 13.89 -9.71 -5.44
CA PRO A 409 14.62 -8.56 -5.95
C PRO A 409 15.10 -7.66 -4.81
N PRO A 410 16.14 -6.82 -5.04
CA PRO A 410 16.74 -6.00 -3.97
C PRO A 410 15.80 -4.98 -3.30
N SER A 411 14.68 -4.63 -3.93
CA SER A 411 13.67 -3.72 -3.36
C SER A 411 13.01 -4.28 -2.11
N ASP A 412 12.91 -5.61 -2.01
CA ASP A 412 12.12 -6.30 -0.99
C ASP A 412 13.01 -6.94 0.10
N LEU A 413 14.30 -6.60 0.06
CA LEU A 413 15.29 -7.03 1.04
C LEU A 413 15.50 -5.96 2.11
N TYR A 414 15.82 -6.37 3.34
CA TYR A 414 15.99 -5.41 4.44
C TYR A 414 17.15 -4.45 4.18
N ALA A 415 16.94 -3.20 4.59
CA ALA A 415 17.73 -2.05 4.14
C ALA A 415 19.25 -2.22 4.31
N SER A 416 19.71 -2.75 5.44
CA SER A 416 21.14 -2.85 5.75
C SER A 416 21.86 -3.89 4.88
N TRP A 417 21.17 -4.96 4.48
CA TRP A 417 21.72 -5.94 3.56
C TRP A 417 21.70 -5.40 2.14
N SER A 418 20.60 -4.79 1.70
CA SER A 418 20.49 -4.11 0.40
C SER A 418 21.58 -3.05 0.23
N HIS A 419 21.88 -2.28 1.27
CA HIS A 419 22.98 -1.32 1.29
C HIS A 419 24.34 -1.97 1.01
N ASN A 420 24.63 -3.10 1.64
CA ASN A 420 25.88 -3.83 1.38
C ASN A 420 25.91 -4.46 0.00
N TYR A 421 24.79 -5.04 -0.44
CA TYR A 421 24.61 -5.57 -1.78
C TYR A 421 24.87 -4.47 -2.82
N PHE A 422 24.29 -3.27 -2.69
CA PHE A 422 24.54 -2.16 -3.62
C PHE A 422 26.00 -1.72 -3.65
N ARG A 423 26.67 -1.63 -2.49
CA ARG A 423 28.11 -1.33 -2.43
C ARG A 423 28.93 -2.40 -3.17
N ILE A 424 28.55 -3.67 -3.06
CA ILE A 424 29.20 -4.78 -3.77
C ILE A 424 28.95 -4.66 -5.28
N MET A 425 27.71 -4.41 -5.70
CA MET A 425 27.35 -4.22 -7.10
C MET A 425 28.14 -3.05 -7.72
N GLU A 426 28.20 -1.90 -7.03
CA GLU A 426 28.96 -0.72 -7.48
C GLU A 426 30.46 -1.03 -7.61
N ARG A 427 31.03 -1.78 -6.65
CA ARG A 427 32.45 -2.17 -6.69
C ARG A 427 32.77 -3.09 -7.87
N TYR A 428 31.87 -4.00 -8.23
CA TYR A 428 32.08 -5.04 -9.24
C TYR A 428 31.31 -4.81 -10.55
N GLN A 429 30.71 -3.63 -10.75
CA GLN A 429 29.89 -3.27 -11.93
C GLN A 429 30.50 -3.54 -13.30
N HIS A 430 31.83 -3.65 -13.39
CA HIS A 430 32.55 -3.89 -14.64
C HIS A 430 32.64 -5.36 -15.06
N LEU A 431 32.29 -6.30 -14.18
CA LEU A 431 32.30 -7.74 -14.45
C LEU A 431 30.94 -8.41 -14.26
N ILE A 432 30.03 -7.82 -13.48
CA ILE A 432 28.65 -8.30 -13.35
C ILE A 432 27.88 -7.84 -14.60
N VAL A 433 27.35 -8.81 -15.36
CA VAL A 433 26.73 -8.52 -16.67
C VAL A 433 25.22 -8.26 -16.60
N SER A 434 24.54 -8.95 -15.69
CA SER A 434 23.11 -8.77 -15.37
C SER A 434 22.75 -9.61 -14.13
N SER A 435 21.71 -9.19 -13.41
CA SER A 435 21.04 -9.99 -12.39
C SER A 435 19.69 -10.53 -12.88
N TYR A 436 19.20 -11.64 -12.33
CA TYR A 436 17.91 -12.22 -12.67
C TYR A 436 17.16 -12.69 -11.40
N PHE A 437 15.88 -12.33 -11.31
CA PHE A 437 15.00 -12.51 -10.13
C PHE A 437 13.59 -13.01 -10.54
N GLY A 438 12.75 -13.28 -9.56
CA GLY A 438 11.32 -13.59 -9.69
C GLY A 438 10.52 -12.88 -8.59
N HIS A 439 9.67 -13.62 -7.87
CA HIS A 439 8.97 -13.21 -6.64
C HIS A 439 7.81 -12.22 -6.83
N THR A 440 7.97 -11.16 -7.62
CA THR A 440 6.90 -10.17 -7.82
C THR A 440 5.78 -10.68 -8.73
N HIS A 441 6.03 -11.79 -9.41
CA HIS A 441 5.21 -12.43 -10.45
C HIS A 441 5.04 -11.61 -11.74
N ASN A 442 5.38 -10.33 -11.72
CA ASN A 442 5.27 -9.44 -12.85
C ASN A 442 6.50 -9.51 -13.76
N ASP A 443 6.29 -9.12 -15.01
CA ASP A 443 7.39 -8.82 -15.92
C ASP A 443 7.97 -7.44 -15.57
N GLU A 444 9.16 -7.38 -14.98
CA GLU A 444 9.79 -6.11 -14.58
C GLU A 444 11.30 -6.04 -14.89
N ILE A 445 11.84 -4.83 -14.81
CA ILE A 445 13.27 -4.51 -14.87
C ILE A 445 13.67 -3.75 -13.61
N VAL A 446 14.82 -4.11 -13.03
CA VAL A 446 15.45 -3.37 -11.94
C VAL A 446 16.72 -2.68 -12.43
N VAL A 447 16.87 -1.38 -12.13
CA VAL A 447 18.09 -0.61 -12.41
C VAL A 447 18.63 -0.05 -11.11
N LEU A 448 19.89 -0.36 -10.82
CA LEU A 448 20.58 0.10 -9.61
C LEU A 448 21.46 1.30 -9.95
N TYR A 449 21.47 2.30 -9.06
CA TYR A 449 22.21 3.54 -9.23
C TYR A 449 23.31 3.68 -8.18
N ASN A 450 24.32 4.49 -8.49
CA ASN A 450 25.41 4.80 -7.58
C ASN A 450 24.93 5.50 -6.30
N LYS A 451 25.61 5.23 -5.18
CA LYS A 451 25.24 5.79 -3.87
C LYS A 451 25.51 7.29 -3.77
N ASP A 452 26.65 7.75 -4.30
CA ASP A 452 27.16 9.11 -4.10
C ASP A 452 26.67 10.09 -5.19
N PHE A 453 25.34 10.20 -5.36
CA PHE A 453 24.74 11.04 -6.40
C PHE A 453 25.01 12.54 -6.22
N GLU A 454 25.15 13.01 -4.97
CA GLU A 454 25.40 14.43 -4.69
C GLU A 454 26.77 14.91 -5.17
N THR A 455 27.77 14.02 -5.18
CA THR A 455 29.16 14.36 -5.53
C THR A 455 29.52 13.95 -6.95
N ASN A 456 28.99 12.84 -7.44
CA ASN A 456 29.37 12.26 -8.73
C ASN A 456 28.25 12.30 -9.79
N GLY A 457 27.07 12.81 -9.45
CA GLY A 457 25.87 12.68 -10.28
C GLY A 457 25.26 11.28 -10.19
N THR A 458 24.00 11.15 -10.65
CA THR A 458 23.29 9.86 -10.72
C THR A 458 23.61 9.15 -12.03
N TYR A 459 24.05 7.90 -11.96
CA TYR A 459 24.25 7.01 -13.11
C TYR A 459 23.95 5.56 -12.72
N ALA A 460 23.47 4.77 -13.68
CA ALA A 460 23.20 3.35 -13.45
C ALA A 460 24.50 2.55 -13.31
N ILE A 461 24.59 1.73 -12.26
CA ILE A 461 25.73 0.84 -11.96
C ILE A 461 25.45 -0.62 -12.32
N SER A 462 24.17 -1.02 -12.38
CA SER A 462 23.76 -2.38 -12.75
C SER A 462 22.31 -2.38 -13.21
N HIS A 463 21.94 -3.42 -13.96
CA HIS A 463 20.55 -3.75 -14.26
C HIS A 463 20.26 -5.23 -13.96
N GLY A 464 18.99 -5.59 -13.89
CA GLY A 464 18.54 -6.97 -13.78
C GLY A 464 17.08 -7.14 -14.17
N TYR A 465 16.67 -8.39 -14.41
CA TYR A 465 15.34 -8.73 -14.91
C TYR A 465 14.56 -9.50 -13.86
N ILE A 466 13.30 -9.15 -13.67
CA ILE A 466 12.35 -9.92 -12.87
C ILE A 466 11.46 -10.68 -13.85
N GLY A 467 11.42 -12.00 -13.71
CA GLY A 467 10.68 -12.87 -14.63
C GLY A 467 9.19 -12.87 -14.32
N ALA A 468 8.37 -12.82 -15.37
CA ALA A 468 6.93 -13.10 -15.25
C ALA A 468 6.71 -14.53 -14.71
N SER A 469 5.71 -14.69 -13.84
CA SER A 469 5.42 -15.97 -13.23
C SER A 469 4.77 -16.95 -14.21
N LEU A 470 5.01 -18.25 -14.01
CA LEU A 470 4.26 -19.30 -14.69
C LEU A 470 2.91 -19.57 -13.99
N THR A 471 2.76 -19.18 -12.72
CA THR A 471 1.47 -19.21 -12.02
C THR A 471 0.51 -18.14 -12.57
N THR A 472 -0.79 -18.35 -12.35
CA THR A 472 -1.83 -17.32 -12.57
C THR A 472 -2.03 -16.44 -11.34
N TYR A 473 -1.34 -16.74 -10.25
CA TYR A 473 -1.48 -16.04 -8.98
C TYR A 473 -0.81 -14.65 -9.03
N THR A 474 -1.46 -13.55 -8.66
CA THR A 474 -2.92 -13.35 -8.72
C THR A 474 -3.26 -12.58 -9.97
N LEU A 475 -4.28 -13.04 -10.68
CA LEU A 475 -4.88 -12.33 -11.82
C LEU A 475 -3.98 -12.18 -13.05
N LEU A 476 -2.95 -13.02 -13.19
CA LEU A 476 -1.98 -12.94 -14.28
C LEU A 476 -2.20 -14.03 -15.33
N ASN A 477 -1.82 -13.73 -16.57
CA ASN A 477 -1.56 -14.77 -17.54
C ASN A 477 -0.18 -15.39 -17.27
N PRO A 478 -0.03 -16.72 -17.38
CA PRO A 478 1.26 -17.38 -17.27
C PRO A 478 2.26 -16.87 -18.31
N GLY A 479 3.49 -16.63 -17.88
CA GLY A 479 4.58 -16.08 -18.69
C GLY A 479 5.92 -16.82 -18.54
N TYR A 480 6.81 -16.63 -19.51
CA TYR A 480 8.26 -16.94 -19.39
C TYR A 480 9.09 -16.11 -20.37
N ARG A 481 10.41 -16.08 -20.17
CA ARG A 481 11.35 -15.34 -21.03
C ARG A 481 12.45 -16.22 -21.60
N ILE A 482 12.86 -15.96 -22.84
CA ILE A 482 14.08 -16.52 -23.44
C ILE A 482 15.02 -15.39 -23.81
N PHE A 483 16.18 -15.35 -23.17
CA PHE A 483 17.23 -14.39 -23.45
C PHE A 483 18.17 -14.91 -24.53
N THR A 484 18.58 -14.01 -25.42
CA THR A 484 19.76 -14.21 -26.28
C THR A 484 20.94 -13.54 -25.58
N ILE A 485 21.96 -14.31 -25.22
CA ILE A 485 23.15 -13.80 -24.51
C ILE A 485 24.44 -14.04 -25.31
N ASP A 486 25.46 -13.22 -25.10
CA ASP A 486 26.79 -13.47 -25.65
C ASP A 486 27.57 -14.53 -24.82
N SER A 487 28.78 -14.89 -25.26
CA SER A 487 29.63 -15.85 -24.55
C SER A 487 30.09 -15.37 -23.16
N ASN A 488 29.91 -14.10 -22.84
CA ASN A 488 30.21 -13.50 -21.55
C ASN A 488 28.97 -13.40 -20.65
N GLY A 489 27.81 -13.86 -21.13
CA GLY A 489 26.54 -13.81 -20.42
C GLY A 489 25.80 -12.48 -20.50
N ARG A 490 26.23 -11.54 -21.36
CA ARG A 490 25.55 -10.25 -21.52
C ARG A 490 24.26 -10.43 -22.31
N PRO A 491 23.12 -9.88 -21.86
CA PRO A 491 21.88 -9.92 -22.61
C PRO A 491 22.00 -9.08 -23.90
N LEU A 492 21.72 -9.70 -25.04
CA LEU A 492 21.72 -9.07 -26.37
C LEU A 492 20.30 -8.72 -26.83
N ASP A 493 19.34 -9.56 -26.46
CA ASP A 493 17.90 -9.37 -26.61
C ASP A 493 17.16 -10.40 -25.74
N PHE A 494 15.83 -10.29 -25.62
CA PHE A 494 14.99 -11.35 -25.05
C PHE A 494 13.62 -11.41 -25.71
N ASP A 495 12.99 -12.57 -25.65
CA ASP A 495 11.64 -12.81 -26.15
C ASP A 495 10.73 -13.11 -24.94
N VAL A 496 9.60 -12.42 -24.84
CA VAL A 496 8.56 -12.69 -23.82
C VAL A 496 7.52 -13.62 -24.43
N PHE A 497 7.09 -14.61 -23.65
CA PHE A 497 6.06 -15.56 -24.02
C PHE A 497 4.96 -15.58 -22.96
N TYR A 498 3.71 -15.66 -23.40
CA TYR A 498 2.55 -15.82 -22.53
C TYR A 498 1.50 -16.72 -23.18
N THR A 499 0.50 -17.12 -22.38
CA THR A 499 -0.71 -17.78 -22.89
C THR A 499 -1.96 -17.21 -22.22
N ASN A 500 -3.03 -17.03 -22.98
CA ASN A 500 -4.30 -16.55 -22.44
C ASN A 500 -5.12 -17.74 -21.89
N VAL A 501 -4.95 -18.01 -20.59
CA VAL A 501 -5.62 -19.15 -19.93
C VAL A 501 -7.15 -19.03 -19.97
N THR A 502 -7.70 -17.80 -19.95
CA THR A 502 -9.14 -17.59 -20.09
C THR A 502 -9.65 -18.08 -21.44
N GLU A 503 -8.98 -17.72 -22.55
CA GLU A 503 -9.32 -18.22 -23.87
C GLU A 503 -9.10 -19.73 -24.02
N ASP A 504 -8.02 -20.25 -23.44
CA ASP A 504 -7.70 -21.67 -23.53
C ASP A 504 -8.70 -22.55 -22.76
N ASN A 505 -9.25 -22.05 -21.65
CA ASN A 505 -10.36 -22.68 -20.96
C ASN A 505 -11.63 -22.74 -21.84
N ILE A 506 -11.92 -21.72 -22.65
CA ILE A 506 -13.06 -21.73 -23.60
C ILE A 506 -12.86 -22.80 -24.70
N LYS A 507 -11.63 -22.98 -25.18
CA LYS A 507 -11.29 -24.01 -26.18
C LYS A 507 -11.41 -25.43 -25.61
N GLY A 508 -11.43 -25.57 -24.30
CA GLY A 508 -11.65 -26.83 -23.57
C GLY A 508 -10.41 -27.71 -23.44
N GLN A 509 -10.50 -28.70 -22.54
CA GLN A 509 -9.40 -29.59 -22.14
C GLN A 509 -8.69 -30.33 -23.29
N GLN A 510 -9.36 -30.56 -24.43
CA GLN A 510 -8.75 -31.25 -25.58
C GLN A 510 -7.78 -30.36 -26.38
N ASN A 511 -7.78 -29.05 -26.10
CA ASN A 511 -6.95 -28.07 -26.77
C ASN A 511 -5.98 -27.44 -25.75
N PRO A 512 -4.73 -27.92 -25.65
CA PRO A 512 -3.75 -27.37 -24.72
C PRO A 512 -3.41 -25.90 -25.06
N PRO A 513 -3.09 -25.09 -24.02
CA PRO A 513 -2.64 -23.71 -24.16
C PRO A 513 -1.48 -23.59 -25.15
N LYS A 514 -1.50 -22.55 -25.98
CA LYS A 514 -0.44 -22.27 -26.95
C LYS A 514 0.26 -20.97 -26.58
N TRP A 515 1.56 -21.09 -26.37
CA TRP A 515 2.44 -19.98 -26.05
C TRP A 515 2.63 -19.08 -27.27
N SER A 516 2.27 -17.82 -27.12
CA SER A 516 2.49 -16.76 -28.09
C SER A 516 3.65 -15.89 -27.63
N SER A 517 4.38 -15.29 -28.57
CA SER A 517 5.41 -14.29 -28.27
C SER A 517 4.96 -12.95 -28.84
N ASP A 518 5.05 -11.89 -28.04
CA ASP A 518 4.60 -10.56 -28.46
C ASP A 518 5.63 -9.89 -29.37
N THR A 519 6.88 -9.75 -28.92
CA THR A 519 7.99 -9.15 -29.69
C THR A 519 9.32 -9.26 -28.93
N SER A 520 10.46 -8.96 -29.56
CA SER A 520 11.76 -8.89 -28.86
C SER A 520 11.83 -7.67 -27.91
N GLY A 521 12.52 -7.81 -26.78
CA GLY A 521 12.67 -6.77 -25.74
C GLY A 521 13.21 -5.46 -26.32
N LYS A 522 14.26 -5.50 -27.14
CA LYS A 522 14.77 -4.28 -27.79
C LYS A 522 13.73 -3.56 -28.65
N GLN A 523 12.87 -4.31 -29.35
CA GLN A 523 11.78 -3.74 -30.14
C GLN A 523 10.68 -3.19 -29.23
N MET A 524 10.34 -3.89 -28.15
CA MET A 524 9.37 -3.48 -27.15
C MET A 524 9.73 -2.11 -26.57
N TYR A 525 10.98 -1.96 -26.10
CA TYR A 525 11.48 -0.76 -25.42
C TYR A 525 12.08 0.31 -26.36
N GLY A 526 12.17 0.05 -27.67
CA GLY A 526 12.81 0.95 -28.63
C GLY A 526 14.28 1.24 -28.27
N MET A 527 15.05 0.18 -28.05
CA MET A 527 16.43 0.23 -27.58
C MET A 527 17.37 -0.49 -28.55
N ASP A 528 18.53 0.09 -28.82
CA ASP A 528 19.55 -0.52 -29.69
C ASP A 528 20.36 -1.62 -28.96
N SER A 529 20.45 -1.53 -27.64
CA SER A 529 21.13 -2.50 -26.79
C SER A 529 20.45 -2.61 -25.41
N LEU A 530 20.73 -3.70 -24.69
CA LEU A 530 20.26 -3.93 -23.32
C LEU A 530 21.36 -3.67 -22.27
N SER A 531 22.31 -2.77 -22.57
CA SER A 531 23.36 -2.39 -21.62
C SER A 531 22.78 -1.60 -20.44
N THR A 532 23.49 -1.57 -19.32
CA THR A 532 23.12 -0.77 -18.14
C THR A 532 22.91 0.71 -18.52
N GLU A 533 23.76 1.27 -19.38
CA GLU A 533 23.63 2.65 -19.87
C GLU A 533 22.38 2.83 -20.75
N SER A 534 22.02 1.83 -21.54
CA SER A 534 20.81 1.88 -22.36
C SER A 534 19.56 1.84 -21.50
N TRP A 535 19.58 1.05 -20.42
CA TRP A 535 18.51 1.02 -19.41
C TRP A 535 18.41 2.34 -18.64
N ASP A 536 19.52 2.99 -18.29
CA ASP A 536 19.52 4.33 -17.68
C ASP A 536 18.85 5.38 -18.59
N LEU A 537 19.22 5.38 -19.86
CA LEU A 537 18.61 6.23 -20.88
C LEU A 537 17.12 5.91 -21.06
N PHE A 538 16.75 4.63 -21.04
CA PHE A 538 15.35 4.22 -21.07
C PHE A 538 14.58 4.76 -19.87
N MET A 539 15.09 4.60 -18.64
CA MET A 539 14.43 5.12 -17.43
C MET A 539 14.26 6.63 -17.48
N SER A 540 15.22 7.34 -18.07
CA SER A 540 15.12 8.79 -18.30
C SER A 540 14.04 9.15 -19.33
N ARG A 541 13.91 8.38 -20.42
CA ARG A 541 12.87 8.57 -21.45
C ARG A 541 11.48 8.25 -20.91
N ALA A 542 11.33 7.11 -20.22
CA ALA A 542 10.07 6.61 -19.68
C ALA A 542 9.40 7.61 -18.73
N LYS A 543 10.17 8.40 -17.98
CA LYS A 543 9.65 9.51 -17.14
C LYS A 543 8.96 10.64 -17.92
N SER A 544 9.11 10.69 -19.24
CA SER A 544 8.68 11.81 -20.09
C SER A 544 7.85 11.42 -21.32
N ASP A 545 7.67 10.12 -21.59
CA ASP A 545 6.94 9.61 -22.76
C ASP A 545 5.75 8.73 -22.35
N ASP A 546 4.59 9.38 -22.20
CA ASP A 546 3.30 8.76 -21.83
C ASP A 546 2.91 7.57 -22.74
N LYS A 547 3.32 7.56 -24.02
CA LYS A 547 2.97 6.46 -24.95
C LYS A 547 3.78 5.20 -24.68
N LEU A 548 4.98 5.37 -24.13
CA LEU A 548 5.89 4.30 -23.81
C LEU A 548 5.44 3.62 -22.49
N VAL A 549 5.06 4.43 -21.49
CA VAL A 549 4.43 3.95 -20.25
C VAL A 549 3.10 3.23 -20.54
N LEU A 550 2.26 3.77 -21.43
CA LEU A 550 1.01 3.12 -21.87
C LEU A 550 1.20 1.79 -22.61
N ARG A 551 2.35 1.60 -23.28
CA ARG A 551 2.68 0.33 -23.93
C ARG A 551 3.07 -0.70 -22.88
N GLU A 552 3.91 -0.34 -21.91
CA GLU A 552 4.23 -1.21 -20.77
C GLU A 552 2.95 -1.67 -20.07
N LEU A 553 2.03 -0.76 -19.72
CA LEU A 553 0.79 -1.12 -19.01
C LEU A 553 -0.13 -2.08 -19.76
N ARG A 554 -0.12 -2.07 -21.10
CA ARG A 554 -0.86 -3.05 -21.91
C ARG A 554 -0.21 -4.43 -21.89
N GLU A 555 1.12 -4.47 -21.79
CA GLU A 555 1.91 -5.71 -21.71
C GLU A 555 1.98 -6.24 -20.26
N VAL A 556 1.77 -5.38 -19.24
CA VAL A 556 1.64 -5.78 -17.82
C VAL A 556 0.23 -6.33 -17.49
N ASN A 557 -0.65 -6.56 -18.47
CA ASN A 557 -2.00 -7.14 -18.26
C ASN A 557 -2.89 -6.40 -17.23
N LEU A 558 -2.63 -5.12 -16.94
CA LEU A 558 -3.43 -4.36 -15.95
C LEU A 558 -4.85 -4.09 -16.49
N ASP A 559 -5.85 -4.70 -15.86
CA ASP A 559 -7.26 -4.54 -16.20
C ASP A 559 -7.76 -3.12 -15.81
N ILE A 560 -8.66 -2.52 -16.58
CA ILE A 560 -9.34 -1.27 -16.19
C ILE A 560 -10.10 -1.46 -14.87
N ASP A 561 -10.58 -2.69 -14.63
CA ASP A 561 -11.18 -3.09 -13.36
C ASP A 561 -10.18 -3.08 -12.21
N GLU A 562 -8.92 -3.39 -12.46
CA GLU A 562 -7.82 -3.40 -11.49
C GLU A 562 -7.40 -1.98 -11.13
N LEU A 563 -7.27 -1.10 -12.13
CA LEU A 563 -7.09 0.34 -11.91
C LEU A 563 -8.25 0.92 -11.08
N GLY A 564 -9.49 0.52 -11.38
CA GLY A 564 -10.67 0.92 -10.60
C GLY A 564 -10.60 0.44 -9.15
N GLN A 565 -10.08 -0.77 -8.90
CA GLN A 565 -9.88 -1.31 -7.54
C GLN A 565 -8.78 -0.56 -6.78
N MET A 566 -7.66 -0.26 -7.43
CA MET A 566 -6.58 0.52 -6.83
C MET A 566 -7.05 1.91 -6.44
N PHE A 567 -7.81 2.58 -7.32
CA PHE A 567 -8.38 3.89 -7.03
C PHE A 567 -9.41 3.83 -5.90
N ASN A 568 -10.26 2.80 -5.87
CA ASN A 568 -11.18 2.57 -4.75
C ASN A 568 -10.43 2.35 -3.42
N GLN A 569 -9.31 1.63 -3.44
CA GLN A 569 -8.49 1.41 -2.26
C GLN A 569 -7.83 2.72 -1.81
N LEU A 570 -7.31 3.52 -2.74
CA LEU A 570 -6.80 4.87 -2.45
C LEU A 570 -7.88 5.74 -1.81
N MET A 571 -9.11 5.75 -2.33
CA MET A 571 -10.20 6.54 -1.75
C MET A 571 -10.52 6.10 -0.32
N LYS A 572 -10.54 4.78 -0.06
CA LYS A 572 -10.69 4.25 1.31
C LYS A 572 -9.53 4.65 2.21
N ASP A 573 -8.32 4.66 1.69
CA ASP A 573 -7.13 5.08 2.42
C ASP A 573 -7.18 6.58 2.74
N ILE A 574 -7.68 7.42 1.84
CA ILE A 574 -7.92 8.85 2.09
C ILE A 574 -9.02 9.02 3.16
N GLU A 575 -10.18 8.36 3.00
CA GLU A 575 -11.31 8.45 3.94
C GLU A 575 -10.97 7.90 5.33
N GLY A 576 -10.12 6.86 5.40
CA GLY A 576 -9.64 6.25 6.63
C GLY A 576 -8.50 7.01 7.32
N ASN A 577 -7.93 8.06 6.70
CA ASN A 577 -6.68 8.71 7.10
C ASN A 577 -5.46 7.74 7.13
N ASN A 578 -5.41 6.81 6.18
CA ASN A 578 -4.34 5.83 6.03
C ASN A 578 -3.16 6.41 5.27
N HIS A 579 -2.10 6.74 6.00
CA HIS A 579 -0.95 7.48 5.46
C HIS A 579 0.35 6.67 5.45
N ASN A 580 0.26 5.34 5.46
CA ASN A 580 1.43 4.46 5.50
C ASN A 580 2.14 4.38 4.13
N LEU A 581 3.36 3.82 4.11
CA LEU A 581 4.16 3.67 2.89
C LEU A 581 3.39 2.96 1.75
N LYS A 582 2.58 1.95 2.08
CA LYS A 582 1.75 1.26 1.08
C LYS A 582 0.68 2.18 0.51
N ALA A 583 -0.04 2.94 1.35
CA ALA A 583 -1.01 3.92 0.88
C ALA A 583 -0.36 5.01 0.02
N CYS A 584 0.84 5.48 0.38
CA CYS A 584 1.61 6.38 -0.47
C CYS A 584 1.98 5.69 -1.80
N MET A 585 2.59 4.51 -1.79
CA MET A 585 2.93 3.79 -3.03
C MET A 585 1.71 3.48 -3.90
N ASP A 586 0.60 3.07 -3.31
CA ASP A 586 -0.69 2.82 -3.97
C ASP A 586 -1.25 4.12 -4.54
N CYS A 587 -1.13 5.24 -3.82
CA CYS A 587 -1.48 6.57 -4.31
C CYS A 587 -0.62 6.97 -5.52
N ASN A 588 0.70 6.81 -5.43
CA ASN A 588 1.62 7.17 -6.49
C ASN A 588 1.33 6.36 -7.75
N THR A 589 1.04 5.08 -7.58
CA THR A 589 0.70 4.16 -8.66
C THR A 589 -0.67 4.50 -9.25
N SER A 590 -1.69 4.70 -8.41
CA SER A 590 -3.05 5.06 -8.84
C SER A 590 -3.09 6.40 -9.58
N LEU A 591 -2.38 7.42 -9.08
CA LEU A 591 -2.33 8.75 -9.67
C LEU A 591 -1.36 8.85 -10.85
N ALA A 592 -0.39 7.95 -10.98
CA ALA A 592 0.41 7.82 -12.20
C ALA A 592 -0.45 7.46 -13.43
N PHE A 593 -1.59 6.80 -13.21
CA PHE A 593 -2.55 6.45 -14.26
C PHE A 593 -3.66 7.50 -14.46
N GLY A 594 -3.86 8.42 -13.52
CA GLY A 594 -4.90 9.46 -13.58
C GLY A 594 -4.82 10.36 -14.84
N PRO A 595 -3.66 10.97 -15.16
CA PRO A 595 -3.49 11.79 -16.36
C PRO A 595 -3.69 11.02 -17.68
N ILE A 596 -3.58 9.69 -17.65
CA ILE A 596 -3.73 8.78 -18.78
C ILE A 596 -5.22 8.46 -19.01
N LEU A 597 -5.96 8.15 -17.94
CA LEU A 597 -7.39 7.83 -17.97
C LEU A 597 -8.27 9.04 -18.34
N LEU A 598 -7.85 10.25 -17.96
CA LEU A 598 -8.61 11.49 -18.14
C LEU A 598 -8.51 12.11 -19.56
N LYS A 599 -7.68 11.55 -20.45
CA LYS A 599 -7.51 12.04 -21.84
C LYS A 599 -8.48 11.39 -22.84
N ASP A 600 -9.15 10.29 -22.49
CA ASP A 600 -10.20 9.66 -23.30
C ASP A 600 -11.54 9.58 -22.54
N PRO A 601 -12.57 10.34 -22.97
CA PRO A 601 -13.89 10.33 -22.32
C PRO A 601 -14.54 8.94 -22.22
N LYS A 602 -14.24 8.02 -23.16
CA LYS A 602 -14.80 6.65 -23.13
C LYS A 602 -14.11 5.76 -22.10
N THR A 603 -12.78 5.85 -22.01
CA THR A 603 -12.00 5.14 -20.99
C THR A 603 -12.34 5.65 -19.58
N LEU A 604 -12.53 6.97 -19.42
CA LEU A 604 -13.01 7.56 -18.17
C LEU A 604 -14.39 7.02 -17.78
N GLN A 605 -15.32 6.90 -18.74
CA GLN A 605 -16.65 6.34 -18.50
C GLN A 605 -16.59 4.86 -18.08
N GLY A 606 -15.72 4.06 -18.71
CA GLY A 606 -15.51 2.64 -18.35
C GLY A 606 -14.88 2.46 -16.96
N PHE A 607 -13.81 3.22 -16.66
CA PHE A 607 -13.17 3.27 -15.35
C PHE A 607 -14.14 3.70 -14.25
N ALA A 608 -14.95 4.71 -14.54
CA ALA A 608 -15.90 5.23 -13.58
C ALA A 608 -17.07 4.25 -13.35
N HIS A 609 -17.52 3.51 -14.38
CA HIS A 609 -18.45 2.40 -14.21
C HIS A 609 -17.85 1.26 -13.35
N ALA A 610 -16.55 0.96 -13.47
CA ALA A 610 -15.87 -0.04 -12.65
C ALA A 610 -15.80 0.39 -11.17
N ILE A 611 -15.56 1.67 -10.90
CA ILE A 611 -15.66 2.27 -9.56
C ILE A 611 -17.09 2.17 -9.00
N CYS A 612 -18.10 2.54 -9.80
CA CYS A 612 -19.50 2.57 -9.38
C CYS A 612 -20.10 1.18 -9.13
N SER A 613 -19.81 0.20 -9.98
CA SER A 613 -20.42 -1.13 -9.90
C SER A 613 -19.90 -1.97 -8.72
N LYS A 614 -18.70 -1.68 -8.21
CA LYS A 614 -18.02 -2.47 -7.17
C LYS A 614 -18.05 -1.85 -5.77
N THR A 615 -18.42 -0.58 -5.62
CA THR A 615 -18.46 0.12 -4.31
C THR A 615 -19.73 -0.18 -3.50
N GLY A 616 -20.79 -0.72 -4.11
CA GLY A 616 -21.97 -1.23 -3.41
C GLY A 616 -22.77 -0.22 -2.58
N GLY A 617 -22.38 1.06 -2.55
CA GLY A 617 -22.92 2.07 -1.63
C GLY A 617 -23.86 3.11 -2.25
N TYR A 618 -23.87 3.27 -3.57
CA TYR A 618 -24.68 4.29 -4.26
C TYR A 618 -25.42 3.71 -5.47
N SER A 619 -26.59 4.26 -5.78
CA SER A 619 -27.36 3.88 -6.97
C SER A 619 -26.61 4.29 -8.26
N SER A 620 -26.83 3.57 -9.36
CA SER A 620 -26.23 3.90 -10.68
C SER A 620 -26.56 5.33 -11.10
N ARG A 621 -27.75 5.84 -10.74
CA ARG A 621 -28.15 7.23 -10.96
C ARG A 621 -27.24 8.23 -10.25
N VAL A 622 -27.04 8.06 -8.94
CA VAL A 622 -26.19 8.94 -8.12
C VAL A 622 -24.76 8.94 -8.65
N CYS A 623 -24.23 7.76 -8.97
CA CYS A 623 -22.86 7.63 -9.44
C CYS A 623 -22.65 8.23 -10.83
N GLU A 624 -23.51 7.92 -11.81
CA GLU A 624 -23.41 8.46 -13.17
C GLU A 624 -23.61 9.98 -13.21
N GLY A 625 -24.54 10.51 -12.42
CA GLY A 625 -24.75 11.95 -12.31
C GLY A 625 -23.54 12.68 -11.73
N THR A 626 -22.96 12.15 -10.64
CA THR A 626 -21.77 12.73 -10.00
C THR A 626 -20.58 12.75 -10.96
N LEU A 627 -20.33 11.65 -11.66
CA LEU A 627 -19.22 11.54 -12.62
C LEU A 627 -19.38 12.48 -13.81
N LYS A 628 -20.61 12.62 -14.32
CA LYS A 628 -20.89 13.55 -15.42
C LYS A 628 -20.56 15.00 -15.06
N LEU A 629 -20.84 15.41 -13.82
CA LEU A 629 -20.54 16.76 -13.34
C LEU A 629 -19.05 16.98 -13.08
N MET A 630 -18.35 15.96 -12.56
CA MET A 630 -16.94 16.08 -12.14
C MET A 630 -15.91 15.78 -13.25
N ALA A 631 -16.28 15.04 -14.30
CA ALA A 631 -15.35 14.55 -15.31
C ALA A 631 -14.55 15.66 -16.02
N GLU A 632 -15.22 16.69 -16.54
CA GLU A 632 -14.57 17.77 -17.28
C GLU A 632 -13.69 18.66 -16.38
N PRO A 633 -14.17 19.12 -15.20
CA PRO A 633 -13.33 19.84 -14.24
C PRO A 633 -12.10 19.05 -13.80
N LEU A 634 -12.24 17.75 -13.49
CA LEU A 634 -11.11 16.90 -13.10
C LEU A 634 -10.10 16.77 -14.25
N ALA A 635 -10.55 16.51 -15.48
CA ALA A 635 -9.65 16.43 -16.63
C ALA A 635 -8.85 17.73 -16.84
N HIS A 636 -9.48 18.89 -16.62
CA HIS A 636 -8.79 20.18 -16.67
C HIS A 636 -7.81 20.35 -15.51
N ILE A 637 -8.19 20.06 -14.26
CA ILE A 637 -7.27 20.13 -13.11
C ILE A 637 -6.02 19.30 -13.38
N PHE A 638 -6.17 18.03 -13.76
CA PHE A 638 -5.05 17.13 -14.01
C PHE A 638 -4.15 17.58 -15.18
N THR A 639 -4.68 18.32 -16.14
CA THR A 639 -3.89 18.85 -17.27
C THR A 639 -3.00 20.03 -16.86
N TYR A 640 -3.41 20.81 -15.87
CA TYR A 640 -2.73 22.05 -15.44
C TYR A 640 -2.09 21.94 -14.04
N LEU A 641 -1.99 20.72 -13.48
CA LEU A 641 -1.31 20.48 -12.21
C LEU A 641 0.14 20.96 -12.27
N LYS A 642 0.52 21.80 -11.31
CA LYS A 642 1.91 22.27 -11.09
C LYS A 642 2.65 21.46 -10.02
N VAL A 643 2.01 20.41 -9.51
CA VAL A 643 2.54 19.47 -8.52
C VAL A 643 2.80 18.13 -9.19
N THR A 644 3.89 17.49 -8.79
CA THR A 644 4.24 16.11 -9.15
C THR A 644 3.30 15.12 -8.46
N ILE A 645 3.24 13.88 -8.94
CA ILE A 645 2.41 12.83 -8.33
C ILE A 645 2.82 12.57 -6.86
N PRO A 646 4.12 12.46 -6.51
CA PRO A 646 4.57 12.44 -5.13
C PRO A 646 4.02 13.57 -4.26
N GLU A 647 4.08 14.82 -4.75
CA GLU A 647 3.56 15.98 -4.05
C GLU A 647 2.03 15.92 -3.92
N MET A 648 1.33 15.39 -4.93
CA MET A 648 -0.11 15.22 -4.91
C MET A 648 -0.55 14.14 -3.91
N CYS A 649 0.16 13.03 -3.83
CA CYS A 649 -0.03 12.03 -2.78
C CYS A 649 0.28 12.60 -1.40
N ALA A 650 1.27 13.49 -1.31
CA ALA A 650 1.58 14.16 -0.06
C ALA A 650 0.49 15.15 0.37
N ILE A 651 -0.23 15.74 -0.58
CA ILE A 651 -1.39 16.60 -0.31
C ILE A 651 -2.64 15.78 0.05
N LEU A 652 -2.87 14.65 -0.63
CA LEU A 652 -4.08 13.84 -0.46
C LEU A 652 -4.03 12.94 0.78
N LEU A 653 -2.84 12.45 1.14
CA LEU A 653 -2.64 11.56 2.27
C LEU A 653 -1.91 12.29 3.39
N SER A 654 -0.61 12.48 3.24
CA SER A 654 0.22 13.13 4.26
C SER A 654 1.51 13.67 3.66
N PRO A 655 2.03 14.82 4.14
CA PRO A 655 3.36 15.31 3.79
C PRO A 655 4.45 14.20 3.81
N ASP A 656 4.33 13.23 4.73
CA ASP A 656 5.25 12.11 4.89
C ASP A 656 5.44 11.25 3.62
N CYS A 657 4.48 11.24 2.70
CA CYS A 657 4.65 10.56 1.41
C CYS A 657 5.88 11.08 0.64
N MET A 658 6.22 12.37 0.75
CA MET A 658 7.45 12.90 0.13
C MET A 658 8.70 12.19 0.66
N THR A 659 8.75 11.95 1.97
CA THR A 659 9.83 11.22 2.64
C THR A 659 9.89 9.77 2.19
N HIS A 660 8.73 9.11 2.03
CA HIS A 660 8.63 7.76 1.49
C HIS A 660 9.19 7.61 0.08
N TYR A 661 9.03 8.63 -0.77
CA TYR A 661 9.61 8.64 -2.12
C TYR A 661 11.06 9.14 -2.15
N GLY A 662 11.67 9.41 -0.99
CA GLY A 662 13.02 9.97 -0.89
C GLY A 662 13.13 11.38 -1.47
N GLN A 663 12.04 12.15 -1.51
CA GLN A 663 12.01 13.50 -2.06
C GLN A 663 11.91 14.56 -0.95
N PRO A 664 12.67 15.67 -1.04
CA PRO A 664 12.56 16.74 -0.07
C PRO A 664 11.22 17.48 -0.20
N TYR A 665 10.73 18.00 0.92
CA TYR A 665 9.57 18.90 0.92
C TYR A 665 9.82 20.10 0.02
N THR A 666 8.88 20.35 -0.90
CA THR A 666 8.93 21.50 -1.80
C THR A 666 8.03 22.62 -1.27
N LYS A 667 8.22 23.84 -1.81
CA LYS A 667 7.36 24.99 -1.52
C LYS A 667 5.92 24.81 -1.99
N ASN A 668 5.64 23.79 -2.81
CA ASN A 668 4.29 23.47 -3.27
C ASN A 668 3.51 22.68 -2.21
N VAL A 669 4.21 21.94 -1.34
CA VAL A 669 3.62 21.09 -0.28
C VAL A 669 3.69 21.79 1.08
N LEU A 670 4.84 22.39 1.40
CA LEU A 670 5.04 23.15 2.65
C LEU A 670 5.50 24.56 2.30
N TRP A 671 4.63 25.53 2.55
CA TRP A 671 4.95 26.94 2.40
C TRP A 671 4.78 27.67 3.73
N GLU A 672 5.75 28.53 4.06
CA GLU A 672 5.64 29.45 5.18
C GLU A 672 5.18 30.82 4.66
N LEU A 673 4.09 31.36 5.22
CA LEU A 673 3.77 32.77 4.99
C LEU A 673 4.74 33.60 5.86
N PRO A 674 5.58 34.47 5.29
CA PRO A 674 6.38 35.38 6.10
C PRO A 674 5.45 36.38 6.78
N LEU A 675 5.07 36.08 8.04
CA LEU A 675 4.30 37.01 8.84
C LEU A 675 5.13 38.28 9.08
N PRO A 676 4.57 39.48 8.88
CA PRO A 676 5.28 40.71 9.17
C PRO A 676 5.71 40.69 10.64
N LYS A 677 7.01 40.87 10.90
CA LYS A 677 7.53 40.97 12.26
C LYS A 677 6.68 41.99 13.02
N PRO A 678 6.10 41.64 14.18
CA PRO A 678 5.32 42.60 14.96
C PRO A 678 6.20 43.82 15.20
N LYS A 679 5.64 45.02 14.92
CA LYS A 679 6.36 46.27 15.17
C LYS A 679 6.83 46.25 16.63
N PRO A 680 8.08 46.66 16.92
CA PRO A 680 8.60 46.65 18.28
C PRO A 680 7.67 47.47 19.17
N PHE A 681 6.92 46.76 20.01
CA PHE A 681 6.12 47.36 21.05
C PHE A 681 7.06 47.67 22.20
N THR A 682 7.29 48.94 22.50
CA THR A 682 8.09 49.37 23.65
C THR A 682 7.21 49.26 24.90
N PRO A 683 7.42 48.27 25.79
CA PRO A 683 6.61 48.15 27.00
C PRO A 683 6.97 49.29 27.94
N LYS A 684 5.97 49.98 28.50
CA LYS A 684 6.19 50.80 29.69
C LYS A 684 6.58 49.86 30.84
N SER A 685 7.64 50.19 31.57
CA SER A 685 8.23 49.37 32.63
C SER A 685 7.20 48.83 33.63
N GLY A 686 7.00 47.51 33.65
CA GLY A 686 6.22 46.77 34.64
C GLY A 686 7.11 45.73 35.34
N THR A 687 6.80 45.46 36.60
CA THR A 687 7.68 44.96 37.69
C THR A 687 8.07 43.48 37.63
N ASP A 688 9.23 43.15 38.26
CA ASP A 688 9.86 41.81 38.41
C ASP A 688 9.02 40.78 39.21
N LYS A 689 7.78 40.51 38.82
CA LYS A 689 7.01 39.35 39.34
C LYS A 689 6.73 38.35 38.22
N PRO A 690 6.87 37.04 38.47
CA PRO A 690 6.70 36.02 37.44
C PRO A 690 5.27 36.07 36.91
N LEU A 691 5.14 36.06 35.59
CA LEU A 691 3.84 35.97 34.92
C LEU A 691 3.23 34.60 35.21
N LYS A 692 2.05 34.59 35.83
CA LYS A 692 1.15 33.44 35.77
C LYS A 692 0.44 33.51 34.42
N MET A 693 0.83 32.65 33.49
CA MET A 693 0.09 32.48 32.24
C MET A 693 -1.12 31.59 32.53
N LEU A 694 -2.30 32.12 32.22
CA LEU A 694 -3.53 31.34 32.06
C LEU A 694 -3.73 31.16 30.56
N HIS A 695 -3.49 29.94 30.08
CA HIS A 695 -3.86 29.52 28.74
C HIS A 695 -5.25 28.87 28.84
N LEU A 696 -6.23 29.40 28.11
CA LEU A 696 -7.59 28.86 28.05
C LEU A 696 -7.86 28.37 26.63
N THR A 697 -8.16 27.10 26.50
CA THR A 697 -8.81 26.48 25.36
C THR A 697 -9.98 25.65 25.93
N ASP A 698 -11.16 25.69 25.32
CA ASP A 698 -12.45 25.17 25.82
C ASP A 698 -13.01 25.81 27.10
N ILE A 699 -13.72 26.94 26.94
CA ILE A 699 -14.56 27.51 28.00
C ILE A 699 -15.99 26.97 27.88
N HIS A 700 -16.50 26.38 28.97
CA HIS A 700 -17.93 26.23 29.23
C HIS A 700 -18.35 27.14 30.39
N LEU A 701 -19.34 28.01 30.18
CA LEU A 701 -19.87 28.95 31.18
C LEU A 701 -21.02 28.33 31.97
N ASP A 702 -20.84 28.17 33.29
CA ASP A 702 -21.93 27.95 34.24
C ASP A 702 -22.54 29.31 34.62
N LEU A 703 -23.74 29.59 34.11
CA LEU A 703 -24.46 30.85 34.33
C LEU A 703 -25.15 30.96 35.71
N SER A 704 -24.94 30.01 36.63
CA SER A 704 -25.71 29.94 37.89
C SER A 704 -24.89 30.10 39.17
N TYR A 705 -23.58 30.40 39.11
CA TYR A 705 -22.79 30.54 40.34
C TYR A 705 -22.83 31.95 40.92
N THR A 706 -23.17 32.09 42.21
CA THR A 706 -22.31 32.78 43.23
C THR A 706 -22.96 32.85 44.62
N PRO A 707 -22.29 32.32 45.66
CA PRO A 707 -22.56 32.81 47.02
C PRO A 707 -21.42 33.70 47.57
N GLY A 708 -21.64 35.02 47.57
CA GLY A 708 -21.05 35.92 48.57
C GLY A 708 -19.97 36.91 48.14
N SER A 709 -19.58 37.01 46.88
CA SER A 709 -18.55 37.98 46.46
C SER A 709 -19.13 39.33 45.99
N ASN A 710 -18.82 40.36 46.77
CA ASN A 710 -19.19 41.77 46.59
C ASN A 710 -18.39 42.43 45.44
N SER A 711 -19.09 43.10 44.52
CA SER A 711 -18.66 43.43 43.15
C SER A 711 -18.46 44.93 42.87
N THR A 712 -17.81 45.67 43.77
CA THR A 712 -17.62 47.11 43.57
C THR A 712 -16.38 47.44 42.74
N CYS A 713 -16.54 47.41 41.41
CA CYS A 713 -15.73 48.19 40.48
C CYS A 713 -16.66 49.18 39.76
N GLY A 714 -16.27 50.46 39.77
CA GLY A 714 -17.12 51.58 39.38
C GLY A 714 -17.64 51.52 37.94
N GLU A 715 -18.83 52.10 37.76
CA GLU A 715 -19.56 52.18 36.49
C GLU A 715 -18.67 52.74 35.36
N PRO A 716 -18.54 52.03 34.22
CA PRO A 716 -18.18 52.65 32.96
C PRO A 716 -19.34 53.55 32.53
N SER A 717 -19.08 54.84 32.39
CA SER A 717 -19.96 55.77 31.70
C SER A 717 -19.95 55.45 30.20
N GLY A 718 -20.72 54.45 29.79
CA GLY A 718 -20.87 54.00 28.42
C GLY A 718 -22.08 53.09 28.33
N THR A 719 -22.95 53.35 27.35
CA THR A 719 -24.18 52.61 27.09
C THR A 719 -23.90 51.22 26.50
N ASP A 720 -23.15 50.37 27.21
CA ASP A 720 -22.74 49.06 26.70
C ASP A 720 -23.84 48.02 26.93
N LYS A 721 -24.88 48.06 26.08
CA LYS A 721 -25.79 46.92 25.94
C LYS A 721 -24.99 45.76 25.29
N PRO A 722 -24.97 44.55 25.87
CA PRO A 722 -24.39 43.40 25.19
C PRO A 722 -25.14 43.14 23.87
N LEU A 723 -24.38 42.92 22.79
CA LEU A 723 -24.96 42.57 21.49
C LEU A 723 -25.49 41.15 21.50
N LYS A 724 -26.66 40.94 20.89
CA LYS A 724 -27.25 39.63 20.68
C LYS A 724 -27.07 39.19 19.23
N MET A 725 -26.43 38.06 19.03
CA MET A 725 -26.15 37.48 17.71
C MET A 725 -27.02 36.26 17.46
N LEU A 726 -27.59 36.17 16.27
CA LEU A 726 -28.17 34.94 15.73
C LEU A 726 -27.14 34.26 14.81
N HIS A 727 -26.89 32.98 15.01
CA HIS A 727 -25.99 32.18 14.17
C HIS A 727 -26.79 31.07 13.49
N LEU A 728 -26.73 31.01 12.17
CA LEU A 728 -27.40 30.02 11.32
C LEU A 728 -26.36 29.30 10.46
N THR A 729 -26.46 27.98 10.36
CA THR A 729 -25.48 27.11 9.69
C THR A 729 -26.18 25.89 9.10
N ASP A 730 -25.64 25.33 8.02
CA ASP A 730 -25.96 23.99 7.47
C ASP A 730 -27.46 23.73 7.26
N ILE A 731 -28.14 24.62 6.53
CA ILE A 731 -29.60 24.59 6.41
C ILE A 731 -30.06 23.53 5.40
N HIS A 732 -29.27 23.27 4.35
CA HIS A 732 -29.53 22.32 3.25
C HIS A 732 -31.00 22.26 2.85
N LEU A 733 -31.41 23.26 2.08
CA LEU A 733 -32.77 23.44 1.64
C LEU A 733 -33.06 22.49 0.47
N ASP A 734 -34.10 21.67 0.55
CA ASP A 734 -34.57 20.86 -0.57
C ASP A 734 -35.83 21.46 -1.19
N LEU A 735 -35.65 22.19 -2.30
CA LEU A 735 -36.76 22.75 -3.07
C LEU A 735 -37.59 21.68 -3.79
N SER A 736 -37.10 20.45 -3.89
CA SER A 736 -37.79 19.30 -4.49
C SER A 736 -38.48 18.40 -3.46
N TYR A 737 -38.33 18.68 -2.17
CA TYR A 737 -38.95 17.91 -1.10
C TYR A 737 -40.47 17.84 -1.30
N THR A 738 -41.01 16.62 -1.31
CA THR A 738 -42.42 16.37 -1.58
C THR A 738 -43.02 15.49 -0.47
N PRO A 739 -43.92 16.03 0.37
CA PRO A 739 -44.60 15.24 1.40
C PRO A 739 -45.27 13.99 0.83
N GLY A 740 -45.13 12.87 1.53
CA GLY A 740 -45.63 11.56 1.09
C GLY A 740 -44.66 10.76 0.22
N SER A 741 -43.54 11.34 -0.21
CA SER A 741 -42.48 10.62 -0.95
C SER A 741 -41.71 9.65 -0.07
N ASN A 742 -40.97 8.70 -0.66
CA ASN A 742 -40.21 7.73 0.13
C ASN A 742 -39.09 8.43 0.91
N SER A 743 -39.05 8.26 2.23
CA SER A 743 -37.97 8.78 3.09
C SER A 743 -36.82 7.77 3.28
N THR A 744 -37.01 6.50 2.92
CA THR A 744 -36.06 5.39 3.08
C THR A 744 -35.69 4.81 1.73
N CYS A 745 -35.03 5.62 0.91
CA CYS A 745 -34.77 5.31 -0.49
C CYS A 745 -33.39 4.66 -0.76
N GLY A 746 -32.50 4.64 0.24
CA GLY A 746 -31.14 4.09 0.11
C GLY A 746 -30.17 5.01 -0.66
N GLU A 747 -30.56 6.26 -0.94
CA GLU A 747 -29.73 7.28 -1.57
C GLU A 747 -29.30 8.36 -0.55
N PRO A 748 -28.28 9.18 -0.86
CA PRO A 748 -27.84 10.25 0.05
C PRO A 748 -28.90 11.31 0.35
N VAL A 749 -29.88 11.49 -0.56
CA VAL A 749 -31.05 12.36 -0.37
C VAL A 749 -32.31 11.62 -0.84
N CYS A 750 -33.32 11.59 0.02
CA CYS A 750 -34.64 11.01 -0.20
C CYS A 750 -35.72 12.10 -0.09
N CYS A 751 -36.98 11.69 0.12
CA CYS A 751 -38.12 12.60 0.29
C CYS A 751 -38.54 13.39 -0.97
N ARG A 752 -38.19 12.89 -2.16
CA ARG A 752 -38.52 13.50 -3.45
C ARG A 752 -39.38 12.59 -4.32
N PRO A 753 -40.10 13.10 -5.34
CA PRO A 753 -41.00 12.29 -6.17
C PRO A 753 -40.34 11.11 -6.89
N ASP A 754 -39.05 11.25 -7.12
CA ASP A 754 -38.14 10.37 -7.86
C ASP A 754 -37.28 9.48 -6.94
N SER A 755 -37.46 9.56 -5.62
CA SER A 755 -36.79 8.67 -4.67
C SER A 755 -37.21 7.20 -4.92
N PRO A 756 -36.26 6.25 -5.06
CA PRO A 756 -36.53 4.82 -5.26
C PRO A 756 -37.50 4.25 -4.21
N ARG A 757 -38.33 3.26 -4.57
CA ARG A 757 -39.34 2.67 -3.66
C ARG A 757 -38.92 1.33 -3.07
N ASP A 758 -37.67 0.94 -3.30
CA ASP A 758 -37.26 -0.46 -3.29
C ASP A 758 -36.70 -0.90 -1.93
N HIS A 759 -36.45 0.05 -1.01
CA HIS A 759 -35.67 -0.17 0.22
C HIS A 759 -36.48 -0.28 1.54
N ASP A 760 -37.65 0.34 1.65
CA ASP A 760 -38.73 0.12 2.65
C ASP A 760 -39.79 1.20 2.35
N ASP A 761 -41.03 0.82 2.01
CA ASP A 761 -42.10 1.78 1.66
C ASP A 761 -42.94 2.23 2.86
N ARG A 762 -42.58 1.78 4.08
CA ARG A 762 -43.33 2.06 5.32
C ARG A 762 -43.10 3.46 5.88
N HIS A 763 -42.11 4.21 5.38
CA HIS A 763 -41.77 5.54 5.86
C HIS A 763 -41.88 6.59 4.75
N THR A 764 -42.76 7.56 4.93
CA THR A 764 -42.99 8.65 3.98
C THR A 764 -42.61 10.01 4.55
N ALA A 765 -42.13 10.90 3.68
CA ALA A 765 -41.79 12.28 3.98
C ALA A 765 -42.95 13.03 4.67
N GLY A 766 -42.70 13.61 5.85
CA GLY A 766 -43.66 14.43 6.58
C GLY A 766 -43.86 15.81 5.94
N TYR A 767 -44.91 16.55 6.34
CA TYR A 767 -45.15 17.90 5.80
C TYR A 767 -44.09 18.92 6.24
N TRP A 768 -43.62 18.85 7.49
CA TRP A 768 -42.67 19.81 8.04
C TRP A 768 -41.21 19.37 7.88
N SER A 769 -40.93 18.09 7.98
CA SER A 769 -39.64 17.45 7.71
C SER A 769 -39.81 15.95 8.07
N GLN A 770 -38.75 15.17 7.96
CA GLN A 770 -38.68 13.81 8.48
C GLN A 770 -37.40 13.64 9.32
N THR A 771 -37.55 13.22 10.58
CA THR A 771 -36.45 13.20 11.59
C THR A 771 -35.60 11.94 11.58
N MET A 772 -35.95 10.97 10.76
CA MET A 772 -35.18 9.74 10.55
C MET A 772 -34.90 9.67 9.05
N TRP A 773 -33.71 9.21 8.67
CA TRP A 773 -33.30 8.97 7.28
C TRP A 773 -32.80 10.20 6.52
N SER A 774 -32.27 9.97 5.31
CA SER A 774 -31.48 10.93 4.52
C SER A 774 -32.36 11.98 3.81
N CYS A 775 -33.08 12.83 4.54
CA CYS A 775 -33.90 13.90 3.94
C CYS A 775 -33.40 15.28 4.35
N ASP A 776 -33.29 16.18 3.38
CA ASP A 776 -32.92 17.58 3.57
C ASP A 776 -34.15 18.46 3.93
N CYS A 777 -33.88 19.70 4.32
CA CYS A 777 -34.86 20.60 4.93
C CYS A 777 -35.85 21.16 3.89
N PRO A 778 -37.17 20.96 4.02
CA PRO A 778 -38.12 21.51 3.06
C PRO A 778 -38.33 23.02 3.25
N LEU A 779 -38.58 23.72 2.13
CA LEU A 779 -38.72 25.18 2.12
C LEU A 779 -39.75 25.73 3.12
N ASN A 780 -40.91 25.08 3.25
CA ASN A 780 -41.96 25.53 4.16
C ASN A 780 -41.50 25.53 5.64
N PHE A 781 -40.64 24.61 6.04
CA PHE A 781 -40.12 24.55 7.40
C PHE A 781 -39.00 25.55 7.64
N ALA A 782 -38.07 25.70 6.69
CA ALA A 782 -37.05 26.75 6.75
C ALA A 782 -37.69 28.14 6.85
N ASP A 783 -38.64 28.44 5.97
CA ASP A 783 -39.35 29.73 5.94
C ASP A 783 -40.11 30.01 7.24
N ASP A 784 -40.83 29.03 7.78
CA ASP A 784 -41.57 29.20 9.05
C ASP A 784 -40.61 29.40 10.22
N SER A 785 -39.52 28.64 10.27
CA SER A 785 -38.49 28.74 11.33
C SER A 785 -37.82 30.10 11.33
N ILE A 786 -37.37 30.59 10.17
CA ILE A 786 -36.70 31.88 10.04
C ILE A 786 -37.68 33.02 10.35
N LYS A 787 -38.92 32.92 9.88
CA LYS A 787 -39.98 33.87 10.22
C LYS A 787 -40.24 33.88 11.73
N HIS A 788 -40.32 32.72 12.38
CA HIS A 788 -40.51 32.61 13.82
C HIS A 788 -39.37 33.29 14.59
N MET A 789 -38.12 33.06 14.19
CA MET A 789 -36.95 33.72 14.78
C MET A 789 -37.06 35.24 14.63
N GLY A 790 -37.36 35.72 13.42
CA GLY A 790 -37.55 37.14 13.15
C GLY A 790 -38.67 37.76 13.98
N ASP A 791 -39.80 37.09 14.13
CA ASP A 791 -40.96 37.60 14.88
C ASP A 791 -40.74 37.66 16.39
N ASN A 792 -40.01 36.68 16.95
CA ASN A 792 -39.85 36.55 18.41
C ASN A 792 -38.54 37.14 18.93
N HIS A 793 -37.54 37.36 18.08
CA HIS A 793 -36.22 37.88 18.47
C HIS A 793 -35.90 39.21 17.80
N LYS A 794 -36.76 40.21 18.03
CA LYS A 794 -36.55 41.61 17.61
C LYS A 794 -35.37 42.29 18.32
N ASP A 795 -34.78 41.63 19.31
CA ASP A 795 -33.63 42.07 20.09
C ASP A 795 -32.28 41.57 19.54
N VAL A 796 -32.28 40.83 18.41
CA VAL A 796 -31.06 40.42 17.69
C VAL A 796 -30.44 41.64 17.00
N ASP A 797 -29.20 41.92 17.36
CA ASP A 797 -28.43 43.05 16.86
C ASP A 797 -27.64 42.69 15.57
N LEU A 798 -27.34 41.41 15.32
CA LEU A 798 -26.71 40.91 14.07
C LEU A 798 -26.98 39.43 13.79
N VAL A 799 -26.93 39.04 12.51
CA VAL A 799 -27.05 37.64 12.06
C VAL A 799 -25.75 37.19 11.38
N ILE A 800 -25.24 36.02 11.74
CA ILE A 800 -24.20 35.29 11.00
C ILE A 800 -24.86 34.10 10.32
N TRP A 801 -24.64 33.94 9.02
CA TRP A 801 -25.14 32.81 8.24
C TRP A 801 -23.99 32.19 7.47
N THR A 802 -23.65 30.93 7.77
CA THR A 802 -22.38 30.32 7.35
C THR A 802 -22.43 29.56 6.02
N GLY A 803 -23.57 29.53 5.33
CA GLY A 803 -23.71 28.88 4.01
C GLY A 803 -24.43 27.54 4.08
N ASP A 804 -24.07 26.64 3.14
CA ASP A 804 -24.59 25.29 2.97
C ASP A 804 -26.12 25.23 2.83
N ASN A 805 -26.58 25.83 1.75
CA ASN A 805 -27.99 25.99 1.40
C ASN A 805 -28.48 24.98 0.38
N VAL A 806 -27.58 24.51 -0.49
CA VAL A 806 -27.90 23.56 -1.56
C VAL A 806 -28.02 22.17 -0.94
N PRO A 807 -29.02 21.36 -1.33
CA PRO A 807 -29.22 20.04 -0.75
C PRO A 807 -28.08 19.08 -1.10
N HIS A 808 -28.04 17.92 -0.47
CA HIS A 808 -27.05 16.86 -0.68
C HIS A 808 -27.28 16.06 -1.98
N ASP A 809 -28.05 16.59 -2.93
CA ASP A 809 -28.30 16.02 -4.26
C ASP A 809 -27.21 16.39 -5.26
N VAL A 810 -25.96 16.22 -4.83
CA VAL A 810 -24.76 16.73 -5.51
C VAL A 810 -24.66 16.30 -6.98
N TRP A 811 -25.27 15.16 -7.34
CA TRP A 811 -25.32 14.59 -8.69
C TRP A 811 -26.31 15.28 -9.65
N GLU A 812 -27.18 16.16 -9.16
CA GLU A 812 -28.19 16.89 -9.96
C GLU A 812 -28.02 18.41 -9.92
N THR A 813 -26.97 18.89 -9.25
CA THR A 813 -26.71 20.33 -9.14
C THR A 813 -26.43 20.97 -10.49
N SER A 814 -26.73 22.27 -10.57
CA SER A 814 -26.42 23.16 -11.69
C SER A 814 -26.27 24.58 -11.15
N VAL A 815 -25.73 25.49 -11.95
CA VAL A 815 -25.61 26.91 -11.58
C VAL A 815 -26.99 27.47 -11.18
N GLU A 816 -28.02 27.23 -11.99
CA GLU A 816 -29.37 27.72 -11.73
C GLU A 816 -29.99 27.07 -10.48
N HIS A 817 -29.76 25.78 -10.29
CA HIS A 817 -30.20 25.06 -9.10
C HIS A 817 -29.58 25.67 -7.84
N ASN A 818 -28.26 25.88 -7.79
CA ASN A 818 -27.59 26.43 -6.61
C ASN A 818 -28.05 27.87 -6.32
N ILE A 819 -28.17 28.72 -7.36
CA ILE A 819 -28.68 30.08 -7.22
C ILE A 819 -30.09 30.09 -6.61
N ALA A 820 -30.96 29.16 -7.03
CA ALA A 820 -32.33 29.09 -6.51
C ALA A 820 -32.38 28.83 -5.00
N HIS A 821 -31.53 27.92 -4.51
CA HIS A 821 -31.43 27.59 -3.08
C HIS A 821 -30.88 28.75 -2.25
N ILE A 822 -29.79 29.37 -2.71
CA ILE A 822 -29.19 30.53 -2.02
C ILE A 822 -30.18 31.70 -2.00
N LYS A 823 -30.92 31.90 -3.10
CA LYS A 823 -31.93 32.95 -3.21
C LYS A 823 -33.08 32.72 -2.22
N ALA A 824 -33.57 31.49 -2.10
CA ALA A 824 -34.66 31.18 -1.17
C ALA A 824 -34.29 31.54 0.29
N MET A 825 -33.10 31.14 0.73
CA MET A 825 -32.61 31.49 2.07
C MET A 825 -32.39 33.00 2.23
N THR A 826 -31.83 33.65 1.21
CA THR A 826 -31.61 35.10 1.18
C THR A 826 -32.93 35.86 1.34
N ASP A 827 -33.98 35.45 0.63
CA ASP A 827 -35.31 36.07 0.69
C ASP A 827 -35.97 35.86 2.07
N ALA A 828 -35.82 34.67 2.66
CA ALA A 828 -36.32 34.37 4.00
C ALA A 828 -35.67 35.27 5.06
N LEU A 829 -34.34 35.43 5.03
CA LEU A 829 -33.60 36.31 5.94
C LEU A 829 -33.95 37.78 5.73
N LYS A 830 -34.04 38.25 4.48
CA LYS A 830 -34.47 39.62 4.14
C LYS A 830 -35.84 39.94 4.75
N LYS A 831 -36.76 38.98 4.69
CA LYS A 831 -38.13 39.14 5.20
C LYS A 831 -38.19 39.12 6.73
N ALA A 832 -37.44 38.23 7.38
CA ALA A 832 -37.45 38.08 8.83
C ALA A 832 -36.65 39.18 9.55
N PHE A 833 -35.55 39.64 8.94
CA PHE A 833 -34.57 40.56 9.53
C PHE A 833 -34.27 41.77 8.61
N PRO A 834 -35.28 42.57 8.22
CA PRO A 834 -35.13 43.63 7.21
C PRO A 834 -34.21 44.79 7.64
N ASN A 835 -34.00 44.98 8.94
CA ASN A 835 -33.20 46.07 9.50
C ASN A 835 -32.01 45.58 10.33
N THR A 836 -31.72 44.28 10.33
CA THR A 836 -30.62 43.68 11.07
C THR A 836 -29.49 43.37 10.09
N PRO A 837 -28.23 43.74 10.39
CA PRO A 837 -27.10 43.37 9.55
C PRO A 837 -26.94 41.85 9.52
N VAL A 838 -26.79 41.30 8.31
CA VAL A 838 -26.51 39.88 8.09
C VAL A 838 -25.12 39.77 7.49
N PHE A 839 -24.33 38.86 8.05
CA PHE A 839 -22.98 38.53 7.58
C PHE A 839 -23.03 37.13 6.97
N PRO A 840 -23.24 37.01 5.65
CA PRO A 840 -23.27 35.73 4.97
C PRO A 840 -21.84 35.21 4.68
N CYS A 841 -21.66 33.91 4.79
CA CYS A 841 -20.50 33.17 4.31
C CYS A 841 -20.94 32.13 3.29
N LEU A 842 -19.99 31.74 2.46
CA LEU A 842 -20.15 30.64 1.52
C LEU A 842 -19.74 29.33 2.20
N GLY A 843 -20.58 28.31 2.09
CA GLY A 843 -20.29 26.93 2.46
C GLY A 843 -19.76 26.13 1.27
N ASN A 844 -19.56 24.83 1.44
CA ASN A 844 -18.99 23.98 0.40
C ASN A 844 -20.03 23.51 -0.63
N HIS A 845 -21.33 23.68 -0.36
CA HIS A 845 -22.44 23.32 -1.25
C HIS A 845 -22.88 24.42 -2.22
N GLU A 846 -22.48 25.68 -2.01
CA GLU A 846 -22.78 26.80 -2.92
C GLU A 846 -22.14 26.72 -4.34
N PRO A 847 -20.91 26.21 -4.54
CA PRO A 847 -20.32 26.13 -5.87
C PRO A 847 -20.92 25.00 -6.70
N HIS A 848 -20.80 25.13 -8.02
CA HIS A 848 -21.17 24.08 -8.97
C HIS A 848 -19.96 23.76 -9.88
N PRO A 849 -19.45 22.52 -9.86
CA PRO A 849 -19.86 21.41 -8.97
C PRO A 849 -19.59 21.67 -7.48
N VAL A 850 -20.23 20.90 -6.60
CA VAL A 850 -20.07 21.00 -5.13
C VAL A 850 -18.59 20.84 -4.75
N ASN A 851 -18.14 21.54 -3.70
CA ASN A 851 -16.75 21.63 -3.23
C ASN A 851 -15.74 22.31 -4.19
N MET A 852 -16.15 22.80 -5.37
CA MET A 852 -15.21 23.28 -6.39
C MET A 852 -15.04 24.80 -6.39
N TYR A 853 -14.28 25.33 -5.42
CA TYR A 853 -13.83 26.73 -5.46
C TYR A 853 -12.61 26.91 -6.38
N VAL A 854 -12.84 27.48 -7.55
CA VAL A 854 -11.81 27.65 -8.59
C VAL A 854 -10.97 28.90 -8.34
N PRO A 855 -9.63 28.80 -8.21
CA PRO A 855 -8.76 29.98 -8.11
C PRO A 855 -8.77 30.81 -9.39
N ASN A 856 -8.73 32.15 -9.25
CA ASN A 856 -8.70 33.09 -10.38
C ASN A 856 -7.56 32.81 -11.38
N ALA A 857 -6.40 32.33 -10.90
CA ALA A 857 -5.28 31.96 -11.76
C ALA A 857 -5.65 30.83 -12.75
N LEU A 858 -6.38 29.82 -12.29
CA LEU A 858 -6.83 28.70 -13.12
C LEU A 858 -7.93 29.14 -14.09
N THR A 859 -8.80 30.07 -13.67
CA THR A 859 -9.78 30.70 -14.59
C THR A 859 -9.09 31.37 -15.77
N VAL A 860 -7.99 32.09 -15.54
CA VAL A 860 -7.21 32.73 -16.60
C VAL A 860 -6.52 31.71 -17.50
N GLU A 861 -5.87 30.70 -16.92
CA GLU A 861 -5.17 29.64 -17.67
C GLU A 861 -6.11 28.80 -18.54
N THR A 862 -7.34 28.57 -18.08
CA THR A 862 -8.39 27.85 -18.82
C THR A 862 -9.20 28.73 -19.77
N GLN A 863 -8.86 30.02 -19.91
CA GLN A 863 -9.61 31.00 -20.72
C GLN A 863 -11.10 31.11 -20.33
N GLY A 864 -11.40 30.96 -19.04
CA GLY A 864 -12.75 31.07 -18.51
C GLY A 864 -13.60 29.80 -18.64
N LYS A 865 -13.04 28.68 -19.12
CA LYS A 865 -13.79 27.40 -19.19
C LYS A 865 -14.17 26.86 -17.82
N VAL A 866 -13.35 27.13 -16.79
CA VAL A 866 -13.62 26.77 -15.39
C VAL A 866 -13.54 28.05 -14.57
N SER A 867 -14.68 28.52 -14.05
CA SER A 867 -14.78 29.82 -13.36
C SER A 867 -15.88 29.83 -12.30
N MET A 868 -15.62 30.52 -11.19
CA MET A 868 -16.59 30.81 -10.13
C MET A 868 -17.19 32.23 -10.22
N GLY A 869 -16.89 32.98 -11.28
CA GLY A 869 -17.37 34.37 -11.44
C GLY A 869 -18.89 34.48 -11.34
N TRP A 870 -19.62 33.52 -11.91
CA TRP A 870 -21.09 33.50 -11.83
C TRP A 870 -21.61 33.53 -10.39
N LEU A 871 -20.95 32.85 -9.45
CA LEU A 871 -21.40 32.77 -8.05
C LEU A 871 -21.12 34.10 -7.35
N TYR A 872 -19.89 34.60 -7.45
CA TYR A 872 -19.51 35.85 -6.78
C TYR A 872 -20.27 37.05 -7.32
N ASP A 873 -20.41 37.16 -8.64
CA ASP A 873 -21.14 38.25 -9.29
C ASP A 873 -22.63 38.22 -8.89
N THR A 874 -23.27 37.04 -8.92
CA THR A 874 -24.69 36.91 -8.55
C THR A 874 -24.93 37.27 -7.08
N LEU A 875 -24.02 36.90 -6.18
CA LEU A 875 -24.16 37.21 -4.76
C LEU A 875 -23.89 38.69 -4.47
N ALA A 876 -22.78 39.25 -4.96
CA ALA A 876 -22.41 40.63 -4.68
C ALA A 876 -23.35 41.65 -5.35
N ASP A 877 -23.76 41.40 -6.60
CA ASP A 877 -24.49 42.39 -7.39
C ASP A 877 -26.02 42.24 -7.32
N ASP A 878 -26.53 41.09 -6.87
CA ASP A 878 -27.97 40.84 -6.73
C ASP A 878 -28.35 40.37 -5.32
N LEU A 879 -28.05 39.12 -4.96
CA LEU A 879 -28.65 38.48 -3.78
C LEU A 879 -28.23 39.14 -2.47
N TRP A 880 -26.94 39.43 -2.27
CA TRP A 880 -26.37 39.98 -1.04
C TRP A 880 -26.01 41.47 -1.13
N LYS A 881 -26.43 42.16 -2.20
CA LYS A 881 -26.11 43.57 -2.46
C LYS A 881 -26.34 44.53 -1.28
N GLN A 882 -27.35 44.26 -0.43
CA GLN A 882 -27.67 45.10 0.73
C GLN A 882 -26.76 44.83 1.96
N TRP A 883 -26.04 43.71 1.95
CA TRP A 883 -25.12 43.29 3.01
C TRP A 883 -23.65 43.50 2.60
N ILE A 884 -23.37 43.43 1.28
CA ILE A 884 -22.07 43.72 0.66
C ILE A 884 -22.20 45.02 -0.15
N ASP A 885 -22.33 46.14 0.57
CA ASP A 885 -22.77 47.43 0.01
C ASP A 885 -21.63 48.44 -0.24
N THR A 886 -20.41 48.15 0.22
CA THR A 886 -19.24 49.00 -0.05
C THR A 886 -18.45 48.51 -1.26
N GLU A 887 -17.97 49.43 -2.10
CA GLU A 887 -17.05 49.13 -3.21
C GLU A 887 -15.81 48.36 -2.73
N SER A 888 -15.34 48.63 -1.51
CA SER A 888 -14.24 47.90 -0.89
C SER A 888 -14.59 46.45 -0.60
N ALA A 889 -15.80 46.19 -0.08
CA ALA A 889 -16.27 44.83 0.19
C ALA A 889 -16.57 44.07 -1.11
N LYS A 890 -17.16 44.73 -2.10
CA LYS A 890 -17.40 44.16 -3.44
C LYS A 890 -16.15 43.85 -4.24
N LYS A 891 -15.05 44.55 -3.98
CA LYS A 891 -13.75 44.30 -4.60
C LYS A 891 -12.94 43.23 -3.87
N ALA A 892 -13.23 43.02 -2.58
CA ALA A 892 -12.57 42.03 -1.74
C ALA A 892 -13.25 40.65 -1.82
N PHE A 893 -14.58 40.65 -1.89
CA PHE A 893 -15.40 39.55 -2.38
C PHE A 893 -15.11 39.34 -3.88
#